data_AF-A0A970LDG4-F1
#
_entry.id   AF-A0A970LDG4-F1
#
_cell.length_a   1.000
_cell.length_b   1.000
_cell.length_c   1.000
_cell.angle_alpha   90.00
_cell.angle_beta   90.00
_cell.angle_gamma   90.00
#
_symmetry.space_group_name_H-M   'P 1'
#
loop_
_entity.id
_entity.type
_entity.pdbx_description
1 polymer ?
#
loop_
_entity_poly.entity_id
_entity_poly.type
_entity_poly.pdbx_seq_one_letter_code
_entity_poly.pdbx_strand_id
1 'polypeptide(L)'
;MKKYGSMNLASRFLSIVLLIVLVLGVLPVGVRAADAYPTDTRYEDVEALRVSVCSDLHLTEVAANRSWFARYLRAVKDDYDPQLLIMCGDPLTSSYSDPGDTEYDGAFTGVVFSNVYEEVRAVVNHYLGDDSEFPIILTSGNHDSDPGDSYYANYSGFSSYYGVVPTEYFDIFMFGAAPGAYQVFSDAQIAALDAYLNGRSDKSRPVYVTSHFPIDANRGRDASNAQAVKDVLAKYDQPATFLWGHDHNETYAFDLAVLIKEYATYTTANAGSNYYRGTQSYCQGLYLTLDPAEDTLKYTVVHIDASESITRLEMTQELEIKDNAQAPVITLQPAGQTVGIGDPVTLSVGATVDRGILSYQWYANAIANPAEGTLISGATEAAYAVPTDTLGTVYYYCEVTNTDDLAQDDKVTMRASQTARVSVIDSEAGWDGTVATGYTGGSGTAMDPYLISSGAELAYLAQQVSEGIDYADAHFLQTADIRLNNLPWTPIGEYLGYNSSDNKPFSGTYDGDGHIIYDMQVNVAVGSTSDINKNAALFAYMDGSVKNLGLVDVDVSASSDIGNAYAGGIAGYLGSAEETPGSIVNCFVTGIVDAGITTTEENTRTMAGGIAANLNYGTITNCYAAVTADISHVTSEPSSMSGAGGVIGYRSNGSCENCYWNTELTLSGGVQSSEVLAGVTGMTGAEMQTPAFVAQLTANAGAGKAWMADPGGLNAGYPIHERAIPTEDAEKPVFLAQPADQSILAGTTATLNVDAHVDRGLLTYQWFWSAINSNQNGVMIPGATQAAYPVPTGAVGSICYYYCVVTNTDEEAAGATTASAVTRAARIDVTASTVPWDGSIATVFAGGSGTEEEPYLISNGAELAYLAQQVNAGTAFSNTFFRQTEDIDLDGREWTPIGRYIGSSNSGNKLFSGTYDGDGYTISNLNIDIRIESSTDANKNGALFAYIDGVVQNLGLIGAQSAVSNSSGNAYAGGIAGYLGTSTKMGHIKNSYVRGSVSATITYSSSSACVMAGGIAAHLNNGSLVNCYAAVTATISYASSVSSRKGAGGLIGYLSDGSLEDSHWNTEMTTIAGTDGDTSILDGTNGKTQAQMQEVAFATELNAQAGALKSWISDPASLNGGYPIHLRTVETTHAQIPVIDTQPTDQSIAIGGAAT
;
A
#
# COMPACT_ATOMS: atom_id res chain seq x y z
N MET A 1 56.53 -33.61 -12.56
CA MET A 1 57.80 -32.96 -12.96
C MET A 1 58.47 -33.75 -14.07
N LYS A 2 58.76 -33.05 -15.18
CA LYS A 2 59.63 -33.33 -16.34
C LYS A 2 58.92 -33.65 -17.66
N LYS A 3 59.12 -32.70 -18.58
CA LYS A 3 58.73 -32.60 -19.99
C LYS A 3 57.25 -32.29 -20.22
N TYR A 4 56.91 -31.01 -20.21
CA TYR A 4 56.57 -30.22 -21.41
C TYR A 4 56.54 -28.76 -20.98
N GLY A 5 57.44 -27.96 -21.54
CA GLY A 5 57.53 -26.53 -21.30
C GLY A 5 57.30 -25.80 -22.61
N SER A 6 56.19 -25.07 -22.67
CA SER A 6 55.93 -23.82 -23.41
C SER A 6 54.45 -23.77 -23.82
N MET A 7 53.56 -23.32 -22.94
CA MET A 7 52.21 -22.91 -23.34
C MET A 7 51.83 -21.62 -22.56
N ASN A 8 51.32 -20.64 -23.31
CA ASN A 8 51.06 -19.26 -22.89
C ASN A 8 49.79 -19.16 -22.00
N LEU A 9 49.64 -18.04 -21.27
CA LEU A 9 48.59 -17.79 -20.25
C LEU A 9 47.15 -18.06 -20.73
N ALA A 10 46.89 -17.96 -22.04
CA ALA A 10 45.61 -18.31 -22.67
C ALA A 10 45.20 -19.79 -22.53
N SER A 11 46.17 -20.69 -22.43
CA SER A 11 45.91 -22.14 -22.30
C SER A 11 45.58 -22.60 -20.88
N ARG A 12 45.99 -21.84 -19.85
CA ARG A 12 45.59 -22.08 -18.46
C ARG A 12 44.16 -21.63 -18.18
N PHE A 13 43.68 -20.61 -18.88
CA PHE A 13 42.27 -20.21 -18.85
C PHE A 13 41.39 -21.25 -19.56
N LEU A 14 41.83 -21.78 -20.71
CA LEU A 14 41.04 -22.77 -21.44
C LEU A 14 40.93 -24.12 -20.69
N SER A 15 41.95 -24.56 -19.95
CA SER A 15 41.87 -25.80 -19.16
C SER A 15 41.10 -25.69 -17.85
N ILE A 16 40.94 -24.48 -17.27
CA ILE A 16 40.07 -24.25 -16.11
C ILE A 16 38.61 -24.06 -16.56
N VAL A 17 38.38 -23.43 -17.71
CA VAL A 17 37.05 -23.34 -18.33
C VAL A 17 36.57 -24.72 -18.82
N LEU A 18 37.44 -25.58 -19.37
CA LEU A 18 37.04 -26.94 -19.77
C LEU A 18 36.76 -27.88 -18.58
N LEU A 19 37.36 -27.64 -17.40
CA LEU A 19 37.10 -28.45 -16.20
C LEU A 19 35.84 -27.99 -15.45
N ILE A 20 35.46 -26.70 -15.58
CA ILE A 20 34.20 -26.17 -15.06
C ILE A 20 33.02 -26.56 -15.97
N VAL A 21 33.23 -26.64 -17.29
CA VAL A 21 32.23 -27.15 -18.25
C VAL A 21 31.98 -28.66 -18.12
N LEU A 22 32.89 -29.43 -17.49
CA LEU A 22 32.73 -30.88 -17.31
C LEU A 22 32.12 -31.29 -15.95
N VAL A 23 31.87 -30.36 -15.03
CA VAL A 23 31.29 -30.65 -13.69
C VAL A 23 29.92 -29.97 -13.46
N LEU A 24 29.45 -29.12 -14.39
CA LEU A 24 28.18 -28.40 -14.25
C LEU A 24 27.22 -28.56 -15.45
N GLY A 25 27.31 -29.66 -16.19
CA GLY A 25 26.43 -29.89 -17.35
C GLY A 25 26.05 -31.33 -17.53
N VAL A 26 25.22 -31.88 -16.65
CA VAL A 26 24.01 -32.67 -16.97
C VAL A 26 23.11 -32.66 -15.72
N LEU A 27 22.33 -31.59 -15.55
CA LEU A 27 20.99 -31.70 -14.96
C LEU A 27 20.04 -31.13 -16.03
N PRO A 28 18.89 -31.79 -16.25
CA PRO A 28 18.12 -31.61 -17.47
C PRO A 28 17.57 -30.19 -17.53
N VAL A 29 17.79 -29.56 -18.68
CA VAL A 29 17.06 -28.34 -19.06
C VAL A 29 15.58 -28.70 -19.03
N GLY A 30 14.85 -28.18 -18.05
CA GLY A 30 13.40 -28.25 -17.98
C GLY A 30 12.79 -27.37 -19.07
N VAL A 31 12.81 -27.86 -20.31
CA VAL A 31 11.86 -27.43 -21.32
C VAL A 31 10.49 -27.92 -20.84
N ARG A 32 9.60 -27.02 -20.38
CA ARG A 32 8.18 -27.36 -20.35
C ARG A 32 7.68 -27.30 -21.79
N ALA A 33 7.30 -28.48 -22.27
CA ALA A 33 6.87 -28.78 -23.61
C ALA A 33 5.56 -28.05 -23.99
N ALA A 34 5.70 -27.00 -24.80
CA ALA A 34 4.88 -26.84 -25.99
C ALA A 34 5.92 -26.93 -27.12
N ASP A 35 6.28 -28.08 -27.69
CA ASP A 35 5.46 -29.05 -28.42
C ASP A 35 6.19 -30.43 -28.49
N ALA A 36 6.22 -31.23 -27.42
CA ALA A 36 6.99 -32.49 -27.49
C ALA A 36 6.23 -33.61 -28.22
N TYR A 37 4.90 -33.66 -28.08
CA TYR A 37 4.02 -34.63 -28.73
C TYR A 37 2.57 -34.14 -28.58
N PRO A 38 1.71 -34.33 -29.61
CA PRO A 38 0.30 -33.98 -29.50
C PRO A 38 -0.46 -35.06 -28.72
N THR A 39 -1.58 -34.68 -28.07
CA THR A 39 -2.41 -35.57 -27.25
C THR A 39 -3.88 -35.51 -27.69
N ASP A 40 -4.53 -36.66 -27.86
CA ASP A 40 -5.95 -36.79 -28.23
C ASP A 40 -6.76 -37.27 -27.03
N THR A 41 -7.40 -36.34 -26.32
CA THR A 41 -8.09 -36.59 -25.06
C THR A 41 -9.47 -37.21 -25.20
N ARG A 42 -9.98 -37.46 -26.42
CA ARG A 42 -11.34 -37.99 -26.62
C ARG A 42 -11.56 -39.39 -26.03
N TYR A 43 -10.47 -40.09 -25.72
CA TYR A 43 -10.50 -41.44 -25.15
C TYR A 43 -10.17 -41.46 -23.66
N GLU A 44 -9.99 -40.30 -23.02
CA GLU A 44 -9.53 -40.23 -21.62
C GLU A 44 -10.45 -40.97 -20.65
N ASP A 45 -11.77 -40.86 -20.87
CA ASP A 45 -12.81 -41.54 -20.08
C ASP A 45 -13.14 -42.96 -20.59
N VAL A 46 -12.39 -43.51 -21.55
CA VAL A 46 -12.65 -44.86 -22.08
C VAL A 46 -12.11 -45.91 -21.12
N GLU A 47 -13.02 -46.52 -20.37
CA GLU A 47 -12.75 -47.62 -19.43
C GLU A 47 -12.54 -48.97 -20.14
N ALA A 48 -11.50 -49.07 -20.98
CA ALA A 48 -11.16 -50.31 -21.68
C ALA A 48 -10.21 -51.19 -20.83
N LEU A 49 -10.63 -52.42 -20.55
CA LEU A 49 -9.76 -53.48 -20.01
C LEU A 49 -9.52 -54.60 -21.03
N ARG A 50 -10.30 -54.59 -22.12
CA ARG A 50 -10.37 -55.64 -23.14
C ARG A 50 -10.16 -55.02 -24.51
N VAL A 51 -9.00 -55.25 -25.11
CA VAL A 51 -8.56 -54.54 -26.33
C VAL A 51 -8.32 -55.53 -27.46
N SER A 52 -9.03 -55.38 -28.58
CA SER A 52 -8.71 -56.08 -29.82
C SER A 52 -7.68 -55.26 -30.60
N VAL A 53 -6.71 -55.92 -31.19
CA VAL A 53 -5.64 -55.32 -32.01
C VAL A 53 -5.56 -56.08 -33.33
N CYS A 54 -5.55 -55.36 -34.46
CA CYS A 54 -5.33 -55.97 -35.78
C CYS A 54 -4.49 -55.06 -36.69
N SER A 55 -4.01 -55.58 -37.80
CA SER A 55 -3.24 -54.83 -38.80
C SER A 55 -3.49 -55.41 -40.19
N ASP A 56 -3.06 -54.71 -41.24
CA ASP A 56 -2.89 -55.29 -42.58
C ASP A 56 -4.19 -55.91 -43.13
N LEU A 57 -5.27 -55.12 -43.12
CA LEU A 57 -6.58 -55.59 -43.61
C LEU A 57 -6.68 -55.63 -45.12
N HIS A 58 -5.97 -54.71 -45.80
CA HIS A 58 -5.88 -54.67 -47.26
C HIS A 58 -7.26 -54.75 -47.95
N LEU A 59 -8.25 -54.00 -47.46
CA LEU A 59 -9.67 -54.19 -47.80
C LEU A 59 -9.98 -54.03 -49.30
N THR A 60 -9.19 -53.20 -50.01
CA THR A 60 -9.34 -52.93 -51.44
C THR A 60 -8.52 -53.84 -52.35
N GLU A 61 -7.69 -54.71 -51.79
CA GLU A 61 -6.85 -55.61 -52.58
C GLU A 61 -7.66 -56.72 -53.25
N VAL A 62 -8.58 -57.32 -52.49
CA VAL A 62 -9.47 -58.40 -52.93
C VAL A 62 -10.76 -58.38 -52.11
N ALA A 63 -11.90 -58.60 -52.77
CA ALA A 63 -13.24 -58.60 -52.14
C ALA A 63 -13.37 -59.55 -50.93
N ALA A 64 -12.57 -60.62 -50.89
CA ALA A 64 -12.57 -61.59 -49.81
C ALA A 64 -12.06 -61.02 -48.47
N ASN A 65 -11.19 -60.00 -48.48
CA ASN A 65 -10.59 -59.44 -47.26
C ASN A 65 -11.63 -58.82 -46.33
N ARG A 66 -12.67 -58.20 -46.89
CA ARG A 66 -13.82 -57.67 -46.14
C ARG A 66 -14.58 -58.77 -45.40
N SER A 67 -14.78 -59.92 -46.05
CA SER A 67 -15.42 -61.07 -45.43
C SER A 67 -14.55 -61.70 -44.33
N TRP A 68 -13.23 -61.72 -44.51
CA TRP A 68 -12.29 -62.15 -43.47
C TRP A 68 -12.28 -61.22 -42.26
N PHE A 69 -12.37 -59.90 -42.48
CA PHE A 69 -12.48 -58.93 -41.39
C PHE A 69 -13.81 -59.07 -40.63
N ALA A 70 -14.94 -59.26 -41.31
CA ALA A 70 -16.21 -59.54 -40.63
C ALA A 70 -16.15 -60.81 -39.76
N ARG A 71 -15.50 -61.86 -40.26
CA ARG A 71 -15.29 -63.12 -39.51
C ARG A 71 -14.42 -62.91 -38.28
N TYR A 72 -13.35 -62.14 -38.40
CA TYR A 72 -12.51 -61.73 -37.27
C TYR A 72 -13.34 -61.05 -36.18
N LEU A 73 -14.08 -60.00 -36.55
CA LEU A 73 -14.84 -59.18 -35.60
C LEU A 73 -15.88 -60.03 -34.85
N ARG A 74 -16.57 -60.95 -35.54
CA ARG A 74 -17.50 -61.88 -34.87
C ARG A 74 -16.78 -62.84 -33.92
N ALA A 75 -15.68 -63.43 -34.36
CA ALA A 75 -14.91 -64.33 -33.51
C ALA A 75 -14.45 -63.63 -32.22
N VAL A 76 -13.97 -62.38 -32.30
CA VAL A 76 -13.57 -61.65 -31.10
C VAL A 76 -14.75 -61.16 -30.27
N LYS A 77 -15.88 -60.80 -30.88
CA LYS A 77 -17.09 -60.41 -30.15
C LYS A 77 -17.65 -61.56 -29.31
N ASP A 78 -17.77 -62.74 -29.89
CA ASP A 78 -18.39 -63.89 -29.23
C ASP A 78 -17.56 -64.42 -28.06
N ASP A 79 -16.23 -64.40 -28.19
CA ASP A 79 -15.35 -65.03 -27.21
C ASP A 79 -14.73 -64.07 -26.19
N TYR A 80 -14.60 -62.79 -26.55
CA TYR A 80 -13.78 -61.85 -25.80
C TYR A 80 -14.46 -60.52 -25.50
N ASP A 81 -15.39 -60.09 -26.37
CA ASP A 81 -16.18 -58.88 -26.19
C ASP A 81 -15.28 -57.65 -25.92
N PRO A 82 -14.47 -57.23 -26.91
CA PRO A 82 -13.56 -56.11 -26.76
C PRO A 82 -14.31 -54.81 -26.49
N GLN A 83 -13.69 -53.88 -25.77
CA GLN A 83 -14.19 -52.53 -25.47
C GLN A 83 -13.49 -51.45 -26.31
N LEU A 84 -12.35 -51.80 -26.92
CA LEU A 84 -11.56 -50.92 -27.78
C LEU A 84 -10.95 -51.75 -28.91
N LEU A 85 -10.91 -51.19 -30.13
CA LEU A 85 -10.17 -51.74 -31.26
C LEU A 85 -9.00 -50.83 -31.63
N ILE A 86 -7.78 -51.37 -31.63
CA ILE A 86 -6.57 -50.72 -32.13
C ILE A 86 -6.20 -51.33 -33.49
N MET A 87 -5.93 -50.49 -34.48
CA MET A 87 -5.46 -50.95 -35.79
C MET A 87 -4.07 -50.39 -36.10
N CYS A 88 -3.10 -51.27 -36.29
CA CYS A 88 -1.68 -50.95 -36.49
C CYS A 88 -1.28 -50.77 -37.97
N GLY A 89 -2.05 -50.01 -38.75
CA GLY A 89 -1.70 -49.66 -40.14
C GLY A 89 -2.29 -50.58 -41.23
N ASP A 90 -2.14 -50.12 -42.47
CA ASP A 90 -2.55 -50.75 -43.73
C ASP A 90 -4.00 -51.28 -43.79
N PRO A 91 -5.03 -50.44 -43.54
CA PRO A 91 -6.40 -50.80 -43.90
C PRO A 91 -6.58 -50.93 -45.44
N LEU A 92 -5.76 -50.24 -46.26
CA LEU A 92 -5.83 -50.22 -47.73
C LEU A 92 -4.47 -50.49 -48.41
N THR A 93 -4.48 -51.08 -49.61
CA THR A 93 -3.27 -51.20 -50.47
C THR A 93 -3.24 -50.22 -51.65
N SER A 94 -4.38 -49.65 -52.02
CA SER A 94 -4.58 -48.82 -53.21
C SER A 94 -5.75 -47.85 -53.04
N SER A 95 -5.93 -46.92 -54.00
CA SER A 95 -6.98 -45.89 -53.98
C SER A 95 -8.34 -46.47 -53.60
N TYR A 96 -9.01 -45.86 -52.63
CA TYR A 96 -10.34 -46.26 -52.19
C TYR A 96 -11.31 -46.34 -53.37
N SER A 97 -11.90 -47.51 -53.57
CA SER A 97 -12.95 -47.74 -54.56
C SER A 97 -14.15 -48.34 -53.85
N ASP A 98 -15.33 -47.88 -54.26
CA ASP A 98 -16.62 -48.22 -53.63
C ASP A 98 -16.80 -49.76 -53.55
N PRO A 99 -17.04 -50.32 -52.35
CA PRO A 99 -17.34 -51.74 -52.21
C PRO A 99 -18.65 -52.09 -52.93
N GLY A 100 -18.59 -52.96 -53.94
CA GLY A 100 -19.81 -53.45 -54.60
C GLY A 100 -20.70 -54.30 -53.67
N ASP A 101 -21.93 -54.61 -54.10
CA ASP A 101 -23.05 -55.18 -53.33
C ASP A 101 -22.83 -56.50 -52.52
N THR A 102 -21.68 -57.17 -52.58
CA THR A 102 -21.47 -58.54 -52.05
C THR A 102 -20.48 -58.68 -50.88
N GLU A 103 -20.15 -57.60 -50.17
CA GLU A 103 -19.02 -57.59 -49.23
C GLU A 103 -19.49 -57.51 -47.75
N TYR A 104 -18.73 -58.15 -46.82
CA TYR A 104 -19.06 -58.33 -45.38
C TYR A 104 -20.25 -59.26 -45.06
N ASP A 105 -20.34 -60.43 -45.71
CA ASP A 105 -21.42 -61.40 -45.53
C ASP A 105 -22.85 -60.83 -45.77
N GLY A 106 -22.94 -59.76 -46.58
CA GLY A 106 -24.20 -59.09 -46.94
C GLY A 106 -24.64 -57.96 -45.99
N ALA A 107 -23.87 -57.63 -44.96
CA ALA A 107 -24.26 -56.67 -43.92
C ALA A 107 -24.30 -55.19 -44.35
N PHE A 108 -23.85 -54.85 -45.56
CA PHE A 108 -23.79 -53.46 -46.05
C PHE A 108 -24.13 -53.35 -47.55
N THR A 109 -24.92 -54.28 -48.09
CA THR A 109 -25.32 -54.27 -49.51
C THR A 109 -26.01 -52.95 -49.87
N GLY A 110 -25.46 -52.23 -50.86
CA GLY A 110 -25.96 -50.95 -51.35
C GLY A 110 -25.58 -49.72 -50.51
N VAL A 111 -24.73 -49.86 -49.49
CA VAL A 111 -24.20 -48.74 -48.70
C VAL A 111 -22.93 -48.21 -49.36
N VAL A 112 -22.87 -46.90 -49.60
CA VAL A 112 -21.70 -46.21 -50.16
C VAL A 112 -21.02 -45.43 -49.05
N PHE A 113 -19.78 -45.79 -48.70
CA PHE A 113 -18.98 -45.04 -47.74
C PHE A 113 -18.14 -43.96 -48.41
N SER A 114 -17.99 -42.82 -47.73
CA SER A 114 -17.25 -41.66 -48.25
C SER A 114 -15.72 -41.84 -48.21
N ASN A 115 -15.22 -42.70 -47.34
CA ASN A 115 -13.82 -43.09 -47.22
C ASN A 115 -13.69 -44.40 -46.41
N VAL A 116 -12.48 -44.96 -46.34
CA VAL A 116 -12.22 -46.22 -45.60
C VAL A 116 -12.39 -46.09 -44.09
N TYR A 117 -12.17 -44.91 -43.50
CA TYR A 117 -12.39 -44.73 -42.06
C TYR A 117 -13.88 -44.90 -41.72
N GLU A 118 -14.77 -44.29 -42.50
CA GLU A 118 -16.22 -44.47 -42.33
C GLU A 118 -16.66 -45.91 -42.62
N GLU A 119 -16.04 -46.60 -43.58
CA GLU A 119 -16.26 -48.04 -43.81
C GLU A 119 -15.86 -48.88 -42.59
N VAL A 120 -14.63 -48.72 -42.09
CA VAL A 120 -14.12 -49.45 -40.92
C VAL A 120 -14.95 -49.14 -39.68
N ARG A 121 -15.26 -47.86 -39.44
CA ARG A 121 -16.09 -47.40 -38.32
C ARG A 121 -17.48 -48.02 -38.37
N ALA A 122 -18.15 -47.99 -39.52
CA ALA A 122 -19.49 -48.57 -39.65
C ALA A 122 -19.48 -50.09 -39.47
N VAL A 123 -18.49 -50.78 -40.05
CA VAL A 123 -18.35 -52.25 -39.95
C VAL A 123 -18.06 -52.67 -38.51
N VAL A 124 -17.13 -51.99 -37.83
CA VAL A 124 -16.78 -52.28 -36.44
C VAL A 124 -17.96 -52.00 -35.52
N ASN A 125 -18.65 -50.87 -35.69
CA ASN A 125 -19.87 -50.58 -34.94
C ASN A 125 -20.95 -51.65 -35.13
N HIS A 126 -21.12 -52.16 -36.35
CA HIS A 126 -22.11 -53.22 -36.61
C HIS A 126 -21.78 -54.55 -35.93
N TYR A 127 -20.50 -54.93 -35.88
CA TYR A 127 -20.09 -56.24 -35.37
C TYR A 127 -19.69 -56.23 -33.88
N LEU A 128 -19.15 -55.13 -33.36
CA LEU A 128 -18.65 -55.02 -31.99
C LEU A 128 -19.45 -54.05 -31.12
N GLY A 129 -20.06 -53.02 -31.72
CA GLY A 129 -20.78 -51.97 -30.99
C GLY A 129 -22.14 -52.41 -30.45
N ASP A 130 -22.57 -51.71 -29.39
CA ASP A 130 -23.97 -51.66 -28.97
C ASP A 130 -24.60 -50.36 -29.56
N ASP A 131 -25.78 -49.90 -29.13
CA ASP A 131 -26.44 -48.70 -29.71
C ASP A 131 -25.63 -47.38 -29.61
N SER A 132 -24.40 -47.43 -29.05
CA SER A 132 -23.40 -46.36 -28.96
C SER A 132 -22.18 -46.63 -29.84
N GLU A 133 -21.49 -45.58 -30.26
CA GLU A 133 -20.27 -45.69 -31.07
C GLU A 133 -19.14 -46.44 -30.31
N PHE A 134 -18.62 -47.49 -30.96
CA PHE A 134 -17.52 -48.32 -30.49
C PHE A 134 -16.16 -47.58 -30.65
N PRO A 135 -15.33 -47.52 -29.60
CA PRO A 135 -14.01 -46.87 -29.67
C PRO A 135 -13.05 -47.55 -30.66
N ILE A 136 -12.49 -46.79 -31.61
CA ILE A 136 -11.55 -47.29 -32.64
C ILE A 136 -10.38 -46.34 -32.81
N ILE A 137 -9.15 -46.87 -32.70
CA ILE A 137 -7.92 -46.10 -32.90
C ILE A 137 -7.16 -46.65 -34.11
N LEU A 138 -6.93 -45.82 -35.13
CA LEU A 138 -6.18 -46.17 -36.33
C LEU A 138 -4.79 -45.55 -36.35
N THR A 139 -3.75 -46.37 -36.50
CA THR A 139 -2.38 -45.94 -36.81
C THR A 139 -2.19 -46.00 -38.33
N SER A 140 -1.54 -45.01 -38.96
CA SER A 140 -1.32 -45.06 -40.43
C SER A 140 -0.31 -46.11 -40.86
N GLY A 141 -0.59 -46.68 -42.03
CA GLY A 141 0.25 -47.61 -42.76
C GLY A 141 1.15 -46.96 -43.83
N ASN A 142 1.84 -47.78 -44.60
CA ASN A 142 2.88 -47.32 -45.53
C ASN A 142 2.40 -47.07 -46.97
N HIS A 143 1.12 -47.28 -47.26
CA HIS A 143 0.57 -47.12 -48.60
C HIS A 143 0.18 -45.64 -48.86
N ASP A 144 0.49 -45.13 -50.06
CA ASP A 144 0.18 -43.74 -50.49
C ASP A 144 -1.31 -43.36 -50.35
N SER A 145 -2.18 -44.38 -50.32
CA SER A 145 -3.64 -44.30 -50.23
C SER A 145 -4.20 -44.64 -48.86
N ASP A 146 -3.34 -44.89 -47.86
CA ASP A 146 -3.80 -45.04 -46.49
C ASP A 146 -4.42 -43.73 -46.02
N PRO A 147 -5.47 -43.80 -45.18
CA PRO A 147 -6.24 -42.63 -44.77
C PRO A 147 -5.44 -41.63 -43.93
N GLY A 148 -4.14 -41.84 -43.69
CA GLY A 148 -3.28 -41.08 -42.79
C GLY A 148 -3.56 -39.58 -42.83
N ASP A 149 -3.42 -38.92 -43.98
CA ASP A 149 -3.63 -37.47 -44.04
C ASP A 149 -5.07 -37.04 -43.76
N SER A 150 -6.08 -37.84 -44.11
CA SER A 150 -7.50 -37.52 -43.89
C SER A 150 -8.03 -37.90 -42.50
N TYR A 151 -7.49 -38.95 -41.87
CA TYR A 151 -7.83 -39.38 -40.51
C TYR A 151 -7.15 -38.50 -39.47
N TYR A 152 -5.84 -38.24 -39.63
CA TYR A 152 -5.10 -37.35 -38.73
C TYR A 152 -5.62 -35.91 -38.80
N ALA A 153 -5.92 -35.39 -40.00
CA ALA A 153 -6.43 -34.02 -40.17
C ALA A 153 -7.89 -33.81 -39.73
N ASN A 154 -8.78 -34.79 -39.87
CA ASN A 154 -10.22 -34.59 -39.62
C ASN A 154 -10.74 -35.30 -38.36
N TYR A 155 -10.05 -36.33 -37.85
CA TYR A 155 -10.64 -37.22 -36.86
C TYR A 155 -9.74 -37.60 -35.68
N SER A 156 -8.42 -37.36 -35.68
CA SER A 156 -7.57 -37.69 -34.52
C SER A 156 -7.01 -36.47 -33.77
N GLY A 157 -7.26 -35.25 -34.28
CA GLY A 157 -6.72 -34.02 -33.69
C GLY A 157 -5.19 -33.88 -33.76
N PHE A 158 -4.47 -34.79 -34.42
CA PHE A 158 -3.01 -34.75 -34.51
C PHE A 158 -2.56 -34.04 -35.80
N SER A 159 -1.66 -33.07 -35.68
CA SER A 159 -1.01 -32.41 -36.83
C SER A 159 0.22 -33.18 -37.37
N SER A 160 0.57 -34.32 -36.74
CA SER A 160 1.73 -35.16 -37.05
C SER A 160 1.38 -36.66 -36.98
N TYR A 161 2.23 -37.50 -37.58
CA TYR A 161 2.06 -38.97 -37.59
C TYR A 161 2.45 -39.66 -36.27
N TYR A 162 2.31 -38.98 -35.13
CA TYR A 162 2.55 -39.54 -33.80
C TYR A 162 1.89 -38.70 -32.71
N GLY A 163 1.55 -39.34 -31.59
CA GLY A 163 0.87 -38.67 -30.49
C GLY A 163 0.47 -39.65 -29.40
N VAL A 164 -0.10 -39.11 -28.32
CA VAL A 164 -0.57 -39.88 -27.17
C VAL A 164 -2.10 -39.89 -27.15
N VAL A 165 -2.67 -41.07 -26.94
CA VAL A 165 -4.10 -41.25 -26.66
C VAL A 165 -4.22 -41.82 -25.25
N PRO A 166 -4.54 -40.99 -24.24
CA PRO A 166 -4.79 -41.49 -22.90
C PRO A 166 -6.12 -42.23 -22.83
N THR A 167 -6.16 -43.26 -21.98
CA THR A 167 -7.39 -43.92 -21.52
C THR A 167 -7.37 -44.00 -19.99
N GLU A 168 -8.46 -44.48 -19.38
CA GLU A 168 -8.54 -44.61 -17.93
C GLU A 168 -7.40 -45.48 -17.37
N TYR A 169 -7.19 -46.67 -17.96
CA TYR A 169 -6.32 -47.71 -17.38
C TYR A 169 -4.96 -47.87 -18.06
N PHE A 170 -4.77 -47.36 -19.27
CA PHE A 170 -3.49 -47.40 -19.98
C PHE A 170 -3.36 -46.23 -20.94
N ASP A 171 -2.15 -46.00 -21.45
CA ASP A 171 -1.94 -45.02 -22.50
C ASP A 171 -1.51 -45.67 -23.81
N ILE A 172 -1.90 -45.07 -24.93
CA ILE A 172 -1.45 -45.49 -26.25
C ILE A 172 -0.52 -44.42 -26.83
N PHE A 173 0.70 -44.80 -27.21
CA PHE A 173 1.60 -43.94 -27.96
C PHE A 173 1.64 -44.39 -29.42
N MET A 174 1.27 -43.53 -30.36
CA MET A 174 1.14 -43.90 -31.76
C MET A 174 2.39 -43.58 -32.58
N PHE A 175 2.93 -44.56 -33.30
CA PHE A 175 3.90 -44.38 -34.39
C PHE A 175 3.23 -44.61 -35.74
N GLY A 176 2.62 -43.56 -36.28
CA GLY A 176 2.11 -43.52 -37.65
C GLY A 176 3.22 -43.44 -38.69
N ALA A 177 3.00 -44.12 -39.81
CA ALA A 177 3.82 -44.01 -41.02
C ALA A 177 3.35 -42.84 -41.89
N ALA A 178 4.27 -42.06 -42.47
CA ALA A 178 3.90 -41.09 -43.49
C ALA A 178 3.55 -41.81 -44.82
N PRO A 179 2.58 -41.31 -45.61
CA PRO A 179 2.22 -41.93 -46.90
C PRO A 179 3.45 -42.09 -47.82
N GLY A 180 3.66 -43.30 -48.34
CA GLY A 180 4.79 -43.63 -49.22
C GLY A 180 6.14 -43.76 -48.52
N ALA A 181 6.18 -43.56 -47.19
CA ALA A 181 7.40 -43.77 -46.41
C ALA A 181 7.62 -45.26 -46.17
N TYR A 182 8.69 -45.79 -46.77
CA TYR A 182 9.15 -47.16 -46.52
C TYR A 182 9.93 -47.30 -45.18
N GLN A 183 9.94 -46.27 -44.32
CA GLN A 183 10.63 -46.18 -43.01
C GLN A 183 9.91 -45.20 -42.08
N VAL A 184 9.78 -45.53 -40.79
CA VAL A 184 8.76 -44.90 -39.89
C VAL A 184 9.27 -44.45 -38.53
N PHE A 185 10.47 -44.83 -38.08
CA PHE A 185 10.96 -44.36 -36.78
C PHE A 185 11.77 -43.08 -36.94
N SER A 186 11.12 -41.92 -36.95
CA SER A 186 11.83 -40.64 -37.01
C SER A 186 12.43 -40.24 -35.65
N ASP A 187 13.50 -39.43 -35.67
CA ASP A 187 14.09 -38.90 -34.44
C ASP A 187 13.08 -38.09 -33.61
N ALA A 188 12.13 -37.40 -34.27
CA ALA A 188 11.05 -36.68 -33.60
C ALA A 188 10.11 -37.62 -32.85
N GLN A 189 9.72 -38.74 -33.48
CA GLN A 189 8.91 -39.78 -32.84
C GLN A 189 9.62 -40.43 -31.65
N ILE A 190 10.92 -40.71 -31.79
CA ILE A 190 11.72 -41.33 -30.72
C ILE A 190 11.88 -40.35 -29.55
N ALA A 191 12.19 -39.07 -29.84
CA ALA A 191 12.30 -38.03 -28.82
C ALA A 191 10.96 -37.75 -28.12
N ALA A 192 9.86 -37.78 -28.88
CA ALA A 192 8.51 -37.65 -28.35
C ALA A 192 8.15 -38.81 -27.40
N LEU A 193 8.48 -40.05 -27.78
CA LEU A 193 8.29 -41.22 -26.92
C LEU A 193 9.14 -41.10 -25.66
N ASP A 194 10.42 -40.75 -25.77
CA ASP A 194 11.32 -40.57 -24.60
C ASP A 194 10.79 -39.46 -23.67
N ALA A 195 10.41 -38.30 -24.22
CA ALA A 195 9.86 -37.19 -23.47
C ALA A 195 8.55 -37.56 -22.77
N TYR A 196 7.67 -38.31 -23.46
CA TYR A 196 6.42 -38.80 -22.90
C TYR A 196 6.69 -39.77 -21.74
N LEU A 197 7.41 -40.85 -22.00
CA LEU A 197 7.73 -41.85 -20.99
C LEU A 197 8.49 -41.25 -19.80
N ASN A 198 9.31 -40.22 -20.02
CA ASN A 198 9.95 -39.46 -18.95
C ASN A 198 8.99 -38.57 -18.16
N GLY A 199 8.03 -37.91 -18.83
CA GLY A 199 7.18 -36.86 -18.27
C GLY A 199 5.86 -37.34 -17.63
N ARG A 200 5.46 -38.59 -17.84
CA ARG A 200 4.23 -39.14 -17.23
C ARG A 200 4.24 -39.09 -15.71
N SER A 201 3.13 -38.67 -15.12
CA SER A 201 2.91 -38.64 -13.67
C SER A 201 2.69 -40.02 -13.07
N ASP A 202 2.09 -40.95 -13.83
CA ASP A 202 1.90 -42.33 -13.42
C ASP A 202 2.78 -43.26 -14.26
N LYS A 203 3.88 -43.73 -13.65
CA LYS A 203 4.80 -44.71 -14.26
C LYS A 203 4.31 -46.15 -14.12
N SER A 204 3.34 -46.42 -13.24
CA SER A 204 2.79 -47.77 -13.06
C SER A 204 1.80 -48.13 -14.16
N ARG A 205 1.15 -47.11 -14.73
CA ARG A 205 0.16 -47.27 -15.80
C ARG A 205 0.78 -47.85 -17.08
N PRO A 206 0.25 -48.97 -17.63
CA PRO A 206 0.78 -49.57 -18.86
C PRO A 206 0.76 -48.63 -20.07
N VAL A 207 1.69 -48.85 -21.00
CA VAL A 207 1.77 -48.11 -22.28
C VAL A 207 1.74 -49.07 -23.46
N TYR A 208 0.84 -48.84 -24.40
CA TYR A 208 0.81 -49.53 -25.70
C TYR A 208 1.41 -48.62 -26.77
N VAL A 209 2.57 -48.99 -27.29
CA VAL A 209 3.21 -48.27 -28.40
C VAL A 209 2.79 -48.93 -29.71
N THR A 210 1.97 -48.27 -30.52
CA THR A 210 1.49 -48.83 -31.79
C THR A 210 2.40 -48.44 -32.93
N SER A 211 2.67 -49.35 -33.86
CA SER A 211 3.38 -49.05 -35.10
C SER A 211 2.94 -49.99 -36.21
N HIS A 212 3.02 -49.55 -37.47
CA HIS A 212 2.87 -50.50 -38.56
C HIS A 212 4.10 -51.41 -38.70
N PHE A 213 5.31 -50.87 -38.52
CA PHE A 213 6.55 -51.59 -38.78
C PHE A 213 7.09 -52.32 -37.53
N PRO A 214 7.67 -53.54 -37.68
CA PRO A 214 8.34 -54.22 -36.59
C PRO A 214 9.63 -53.53 -36.15
N ILE A 215 9.89 -53.51 -34.83
CA ILE A 215 11.21 -53.13 -34.28
C ILE A 215 12.21 -54.30 -34.25
N ASP A 216 11.74 -55.55 -34.28
CA ASP A 216 12.59 -56.76 -34.18
C ASP A 216 13.01 -57.37 -35.52
N ALA A 217 12.20 -57.20 -36.57
CA ALA A 217 12.41 -57.81 -37.89
C ALA A 217 12.74 -56.80 -38.99
N ASN A 218 13.11 -55.57 -38.63
CA ASN A 218 13.38 -54.49 -39.58
C ASN A 218 14.57 -54.86 -40.49
N ARG A 219 14.33 -55.12 -41.78
CA ARG A 219 15.26 -55.77 -42.74
C ARG A 219 16.43 -54.85 -43.16
N GLY A 220 17.21 -54.37 -42.20
CA GLY A 220 18.51 -53.71 -42.38
C GLY A 220 18.48 -52.25 -42.86
N ARG A 221 17.30 -51.64 -43.02
CA ARG A 221 17.16 -50.31 -43.65
C ARG A 221 17.02 -49.17 -42.63
N ASP A 222 16.55 -49.45 -41.42
CA ASP A 222 16.29 -48.47 -40.33
C ASP A 222 16.69 -49.03 -38.95
N ALA A 223 17.73 -49.86 -38.93
CA ALA A 223 18.15 -50.64 -37.76
C ALA A 223 18.65 -49.78 -36.59
N SER A 224 19.19 -48.58 -36.87
CA SER A 224 19.62 -47.63 -35.83
C SER A 224 18.43 -47.06 -35.07
N ASN A 225 17.37 -46.69 -35.77
CA ASN A 225 16.22 -46.02 -35.17
C ASN A 225 15.31 -47.04 -34.46
N ALA A 226 15.17 -48.23 -35.02
CA ALA A 226 14.56 -49.36 -34.31
C ALA A 226 15.32 -49.72 -33.02
N GLN A 227 16.66 -49.64 -33.02
CA GLN A 227 17.44 -49.82 -31.80
C GLN A 227 17.22 -48.67 -30.82
N ALA A 228 17.15 -47.42 -31.27
CA ALA A 228 16.87 -46.26 -30.42
C ALA A 228 15.49 -46.35 -29.74
N VAL A 229 14.46 -46.85 -30.44
CA VAL A 229 13.16 -47.13 -29.82
C VAL A 229 13.30 -48.18 -28.71
N LYS A 230 14.04 -49.26 -28.94
CA LYS A 230 14.30 -50.28 -27.91
C LYS A 230 15.06 -49.73 -26.73
N ASP A 231 16.03 -48.85 -26.96
CA ASP A 231 16.81 -48.21 -25.90
C ASP A 231 15.92 -47.31 -25.04
N VAL A 232 14.98 -46.58 -25.64
CA VAL A 232 13.97 -45.78 -24.92
C VAL A 232 13.03 -46.67 -24.10
N LEU A 233 12.51 -47.75 -24.69
CA LEU A 233 11.65 -48.71 -23.96
C LEU A 233 12.40 -49.45 -22.84
N ALA A 234 13.71 -49.67 -23.02
CA ALA A 234 14.59 -50.27 -22.01
C ALA A 234 14.97 -49.34 -20.86
N LYS A 235 14.79 -48.02 -21.05
CA LYS A 235 15.23 -46.98 -20.11
C LYS A 235 14.28 -46.79 -18.93
N TYR A 236 13.01 -47.16 -19.08
CA TYR A 236 11.96 -46.92 -18.10
C TYR A 236 11.35 -48.24 -17.63
N ASP A 237 11.20 -48.41 -16.32
CA ASP A 237 10.74 -49.66 -15.68
C ASP A 237 9.21 -49.86 -15.73
N GLN A 238 8.49 -49.08 -16.55
CA GLN A 238 7.04 -49.17 -16.68
C GLN A 238 6.61 -50.30 -17.63
N PRO A 239 5.43 -50.92 -17.44
CA PRO A 239 4.96 -51.94 -18.36
C PRO A 239 4.65 -51.35 -19.74
N ALA A 240 5.47 -51.67 -20.75
CA ALA A 240 5.26 -51.22 -22.12
C ALA A 240 5.08 -52.39 -23.09
N THR A 241 4.08 -52.31 -23.98
CA THR A 241 3.89 -53.26 -25.10
C THR A 241 4.00 -52.55 -26.43
N PHE A 242 4.93 -53.00 -27.27
CA PHE A 242 5.08 -52.52 -28.64
C PHE A 242 4.24 -53.38 -29.61
N LEU A 243 3.19 -52.82 -30.17
CA LEU A 243 2.22 -53.47 -31.06
C LEU A 243 2.57 -53.18 -32.53
N TRP A 244 2.69 -54.23 -33.37
CA TRP A 244 3.22 -54.08 -34.73
C TRP A 244 2.62 -55.01 -35.81
N GLY A 245 2.75 -54.65 -37.11
CA GLY A 245 2.24 -55.40 -38.28
C GLY A 245 3.25 -55.60 -39.43
N HIS A 246 2.86 -55.35 -40.68
CA HIS A 246 3.68 -55.27 -41.90
C HIS A 246 4.31 -56.56 -42.46
N ASP A 247 4.87 -57.45 -41.63
CA ASP A 247 5.63 -58.63 -42.11
C ASP A 247 4.67 -59.80 -42.42
N HIS A 248 4.03 -59.79 -43.61
CA HIS A 248 3.05 -60.79 -44.11
C HIS A 248 3.63 -62.19 -44.38
N ASN A 249 4.70 -62.57 -43.70
CA ASN A 249 5.47 -63.76 -44.03
C ASN A 249 4.88 -65.03 -43.39
N GLU A 250 4.64 -66.06 -44.22
CA GLU A 250 4.16 -67.40 -43.82
C GLU A 250 5.10 -68.14 -42.86
N THR A 251 6.34 -67.66 -42.68
CA THR A 251 7.30 -68.27 -41.74
C THR A 251 6.94 -68.00 -40.27
N TYR A 252 6.03 -67.06 -39.99
CA TYR A 252 5.48 -66.75 -38.66
C TYR A 252 4.26 -67.61 -38.29
N ALA A 253 4.13 -68.79 -38.89
CA ALA A 253 3.02 -69.71 -38.70
C ALA A 253 2.70 -69.94 -37.21
N PHE A 254 1.69 -69.21 -36.71
CA PHE A 254 1.01 -69.39 -35.42
C PHE A 254 1.92 -69.91 -34.28
N ASP A 255 3.04 -69.21 -34.05
CA ASP A 255 4.00 -69.51 -32.99
C ASP A 255 4.05 -68.33 -32.00
N LEU A 256 3.59 -68.60 -30.78
CA LEU A 256 3.52 -67.61 -29.71
C LEU A 256 4.89 -66.98 -29.40
N ALA A 257 5.98 -67.74 -29.52
CA ALA A 257 7.32 -67.25 -29.20
C ALA A 257 7.90 -66.28 -30.25
N VAL A 258 7.27 -66.22 -31.44
CA VAL A 258 7.65 -65.29 -32.49
C VAL A 258 6.68 -64.12 -32.58
N LEU A 259 5.40 -64.37 -32.27
CA LEU A 259 4.36 -63.35 -32.28
C LEU A 259 4.41 -62.47 -31.04
N ILE A 260 4.87 -62.98 -29.90
CA ILE A 260 4.99 -62.24 -28.65
C ILE A 260 6.37 -62.52 -28.03
N LYS A 261 7.11 -61.44 -27.76
CA LYS A 261 8.46 -61.54 -27.23
C LYS A 261 8.64 -60.61 -26.04
N GLU A 262 8.94 -61.20 -24.90
CA GLU A 262 9.22 -60.47 -23.66
C GLU A 262 10.70 -60.05 -23.61
N TYR A 263 10.91 -58.78 -23.28
CA TYR A 263 12.19 -58.21 -22.89
C TYR A 263 12.12 -57.81 -21.41
N ALA A 264 13.25 -57.34 -20.84
CA ALA A 264 13.34 -57.05 -19.42
C ALA A 264 12.33 -56.00 -18.91
N THR A 265 12.01 -55.00 -19.74
CA THR A 265 11.14 -53.87 -19.36
C THR A 265 9.97 -53.63 -20.32
N TYR A 266 9.90 -54.38 -21.44
CA TYR A 266 8.83 -54.23 -22.43
C TYR A 266 8.55 -55.54 -23.16
N THR A 267 7.38 -55.63 -23.78
CA THR A 267 6.96 -56.75 -24.63
C THR A 267 6.78 -56.26 -26.05
N THR A 268 7.10 -57.08 -27.05
CA THR A 268 6.72 -56.82 -28.45
C THR A 268 5.67 -57.83 -28.86
N ALA A 269 4.60 -57.38 -29.50
CA ALA A 269 3.49 -58.25 -29.91
C ALA A 269 3.00 -57.90 -31.32
N ASN A 270 2.90 -58.92 -32.17
CA ASN A 270 2.37 -58.78 -33.52
C ASN A 270 0.84 -58.67 -33.46
N ALA A 271 0.29 -57.62 -34.07
CA ALA A 271 -1.13 -57.32 -34.12
C ALA A 271 -1.94 -58.31 -34.99
N GLY A 272 -1.29 -59.16 -35.78
CA GLY A 272 -1.93 -60.07 -36.72
C GLY A 272 -2.29 -59.38 -38.05
N SER A 273 -2.47 -60.20 -39.10
CA SER A 273 -2.82 -59.74 -40.45
C SER A 273 -4.01 -60.50 -41.02
N ASN A 274 -4.76 -59.84 -41.89
CA ASN A 274 -5.87 -60.44 -42.64
C ASN A 274 -5.48 -60.52 -44.11
N TYR A 275 -4.97 -61.69 -44.51
CA TYR A 275 -4.26 -61.81 -45.78
C TYR A 275 -4.93 -62.81 -46.74
N TYR A 276 -5.34 -62.30 -47.90
CA TYR A 276 -5.71 -63.10 -49.07
C TYR A 276 -4.91 -62.66 -50.31
N ARG A 277 -3.67 -63.17 -50.47
CA ARG A 277 -3.02 -63.24 -51.79
C ARG A 277 -2.56 -64.67 -52.08
N GLY A 278 -3.17 -65.30 -53.09
CA GLY A 278 -2.74 -66.61 -53.60
C GLY A 278 -3.41 -67.82 -52.93
N THR A 279 -2.66 -68.91 -52.72
CA THR A 279 -3.18 -70.22 -52.26
C THR A 279 -3.39 -70.33 -50.74
N GLN A 280 -3.30 -69.22 -50.01
CA GLN A 280 -3.40 -69.20 -48.55
C GLN A 280 -4.43 -68.15 -48.11
N SER A 281 -5.28 -68.52 -47.16
CA SER A 281 -6.37 -67.69 -46.68
C SER A 281 -6.45 -67.85 -45.17
N TYR A 282 -6.07 -66.82 -44.42
CA TYR A 282 -6.26 -66.79 -42.97
C TYR A 282 -6.50 -65.36 -42.50
N CYS A 283 -7.02 -65.25 -41.30
CA CYS A 283 -7.17 -64.01 -40.56
C CYS A 283 -6.54 -64.19 -39.18
N GLN A 284 -5.77 -63.21 -38.72
CA GLN A 284 -5.16 -63.23 -37.40
C GLN A 284 -5.31 -61.87 -36.73
N GLY A 285 -5.57 -61.88 -35.42
CA GLY A 285 -5.52 -60.69 -34.59
C GLY A 285 -5.00 -61.00 -33.19
N LEU A 286 -4.70 -59.94 -32.45
CA LEU A 286 -4.25 -60.00 -31.07
C LEU A 286 -5.32 -59.42 -30.16
N TYR A 287 -5.54 -60.05 -29.02
CA TYR A 287 -6.46 -59.59 -28.00
C TYR A 287 -5.76 -59.45 -26.66
N LEU A 288 -5.90 -58.30 -26.02
CA LEU A 288 -5.26 -57.94 -24.76
C LEU A 288 -6.33 -57.84 -23.67
N THR A 289 -6.07 -58.44 -22.51
CA THR A 289 -6.90 -58.27 -21.31
C THR A 289 -6.02 -57.80 -20.17
N LEU A 290 -6.31 -56.59 -19.66
CA LEU A 290 -5.73 -56.05 -18.46
C LEU A 290 -6.61 -56.45 -17.27
N ASP A 291 -6.04 -57.13 -16.28
CA ASP A 291 -6.68 -57.43 -15.01
C ASP A 291 -6.01 -56.62 -13.89
N PRO A 292 -6.59 -55.48 -13.48
CA PRO A 292 -6.02 -54.63 -12.43
C PRO A 292 -6.10 -55.26 -11.02
N ALA A 293 -6.90 -56.32 -10.83
CA ALA A 293 -7.03 -56.95 -9.52
C ALA A 293 -5.94 -58.00 -9.26
N GLU A 294 -5.44 -58.61 -10.33
CA GLU A 294 -4.39 -59.63 -10.30
C GLU A 294 -3.05 -59.10 -10.83
N ASP A 295 -2.96 -57.82 -11.19
CA ASP A 295 -1.81 -57.18 -11.82
C ASP A 295 -1.29 -57.99 -13.02
N THR A 296 -2.18 -58.43 -13.94
CA THR A 296 -1.76 -59.22 -15.10
C THR A 296 -2.21 -58.63 -16.42
N LEU A 297 -1.37 -58.80 -17.45
CA LEU A 297 -1.71 -58.53 -18.84
C LEU A 297 -1.70 -59.86 -19.62
N LYS A 298 -2.88 -60.24 -20.12
CA LYS A 298 -3.05 -61.45 -20.93
C LYS A 298 -3.10 -61.10 -22.41
N TYR A 299 -2.28 -61.79 -23.19
CA TYR A 299 -2.23 -61.71 -24.64
C TYR A 299 -2.85 -62.96 -25.24
N THR A 300 -3.77 -62.78 -26.18
CA THR A 300 -4.44 -63.88 -26.88
C THR A 300 -4.36 -63.68 -28.38
N VAL A 301 -3.60 -64.52 -29.07
CA VAL A 301 -3.58 -64.53 -30.54
C VAL A 301 -4.73 -65.37 -31.03
N VAL A 302 -5.61 -64.77 -31.84
CA VAL A 302 -6.75 -65.44 -32.49
C VAL A 302 -6.41 -65.64 -33.95
N HIS A 303 -6.40 -66.89 -34.41
CA HIS A 303 -6.11 -67.25 -35.80
C HIS A 303 -7.26 -68.06 -36.40
N ILE A 304 -7.75 -67.62 -37.55
CA ILE A 304 -8.80 -68.25 -38.33
C ILE A 304 -8.19 -68.75 -39.63
N ASP A 305 -8.13 -70.06 -39.82
CA ASP A 305 -7.54 -70.65 -41.01
C ASP A 305 -8.51 -70.70 -42.21
N ALA A 306 -8.02 -71.19 -43.36
CA ALA A 306 -8.80 -71.30 -44.60
C ALA A 306 -10.04 -72.22 -44.49
N SER A 307 -10.10 -73.07 -43.46
CA SER A 307 -11.24 -73.94 -43.16
C SER A 307 -12.25 -73.30 -42.20
N GLU A 308 -12.01 -72.03 -41.82
CA GLU A 308 -12.78 -71.26 -40.85
C GLU A 308 -12.65 -71.76 -39.41
N SER A 309 -11.62 -72.58 -39.12
CA SER A 309 -11.33 -73.06 -37.78
C SER A 309 -10.60 -71.98 -36.97
N ILE A 310 -11.10 -71.70 -35.76
CA ILE A 310 -10.52 -70.69 -34.86
C ILE A 310 -9.58 -71.36 -33.85
N THR A 311 -8.30 -70.98 -33.88
CA THR A 311 -7.28 -71.41 -32.92
C THR A 311 -6.80 -70.24 -32.06
N ARG A 312 -6.50 -70.49 -30.77
CA ARG A 312 -6.08 -69.48 -29.79
C ARG A 312 -4.75 -69.85 -29.15
N LEU A 313 -3.85 -68.88 -29.02
CA LEU A 313 -2.64 -68.99 -28.20
C LEU A 313 -2.65 -67.90 -27.16
N GLU A 314 -2.32 -68.26 -25.92
CA GLU A 314 -2.38 -67.33 -24.78
C GLU A 314 -1.02 -67.21 -24.10
N MET A 315 -0.64 -65.99 -23.75
CA MET A 315 0.49 -65.64 -22.88
C MET A 315 -0.04 -64.76 -21.75
N THR A 316 0.44 -64.96 -20.53
CA THR A 316 0.11 -64.10 -19.38
C THR A 316 1.39 -63.51 -18.84
N GLN A 317 1.42 -62.19 -18.74
CA GLN A 317 2.51 -61.41 -18.15
C GLN A 317 2.04 -60.88 -16.79
N GLU A 318 2.82 -61.13 -15.74
CA GLU A 318 2.66 -60.44 -14.45
C GLU A 318 3.20 -59.01 -14.60
N LEU A 319 2.40 -58.03 -14.18
CA LEU A 319 2.75 -56.63 -14.14
C LEU A 319 3.28 -56.31 -12.74
N GLU A 320 4.45 -55.68 -12.64
CA GLU A 320 4.92 -55.15 -11.37
C GLU A 320 4.29 -53.76 -11.16
N ILE A 321 3.05 -53.71 -10.65
CA ILE A 321 2.36 -52.46 -10.34
C ILE A 321 2.77 -51.99 -8.94
N LYS A 322 3.62 -50.97 -8.86
CA LYS A 322 4.09 -50.41 -7.58
C LYS A 322 3.18 -49.26 -7.11
N ASP A 323 2.68 -49.35 -5.88
CA ASP A 323 1.85 -48.33 -5.22
C ASP A 323 2.70 -47.09 -4.86
N ASN A 324 2.50 -45.98 -5.57
CA ASN A 324 3.22 -44.71 -5.37
C ASN A 324 2.42 -43.72 -4.51
N ALA A 325 3.08 -42.76 -3.88
CA ALA A 325 2.41 -41.70 -3.12
C ALA A 325 1.51 -40.87 -4.05
N GLN A 326 0.25 -40.67 -3.66
CA GLN A 326 -0.72 -39.89 -4.45
C GLN A 326 -0.28 -38.43 -4.57
N ALA A 327 -0.29 -37.88 -5.80
CA ALA A 327 -0.04 -36.46 -6.02
C ALA A 327 -1.08 -35.59 -5.26
N PRO A 328 -0.67 -34.57 -4.49
CA PRO A 328 -1.60 -33.69 -3.80
C PRO A 328 -2.61 -33.05 -4.77
N VAL A 329 -3.88 -32.96 -4.37
CA VAL A 329 -4.90 -32.19 -5.09
C VAL A 329 -5.03 -30.82 -4.45
N ILE A 330 -4.77 -29.75 -5.19
CA ILE A 330 -4.96 -28.38 -4.72
C ILE A 330 -6.45 -28.04 -4.73
N THR A 331 -7.03 -27.78 -3.56
CA THR A 331 -8.46 -27.47 -3.36
C THR A 331 -8.73 -25.97 -3.19
N LEU A 332 -7.70 -25.17 -2.88
CA LEU A 332 -7.77 -23.71 -2.81
C LEU A 332 -6.47 -23.11 -3.36
N GLN A 333 -6.60 -22.27 -4.39
CA GLN A 333 -5.49 -21.51 -4.96
C GLN A 333 -5.23 -20.22 -4.19
N PRO A 334 -3.99 -19.72 -4.13
CA PRO A 334 -3.71 -18.43 -3.52
C PRO A 334 -4.25 -17.31 -4.42
N ALA A 335 -4.93 -16.33 -3.83
CA ALA A 335 -5.51 -15.21 -4.56
C ALA A 335 -4.53 -14.02 -4.64
N GLY A 336 -4.39 -13.44 -5.83
CA GLY A 336 -3.60 -12.22 -6.02
C GLY A 336 -4.22 -11.00 -5.33
N GLN A 337 -3.38 -10.03 -4.94
CA GLN A 337 -3.79 -8.83 -4.20
C GLN A 337 -2.94 -7.61 -4.60
N THR A 338 -3.54 -6.43 -4.65
CA THR A 338 -2.81 -5.15 -4.78
C THR A 338 -3.04 -4.33 -3.52
N VAL A 339 -1.97 -3.98 -2.82
CA VAL A 339 -2.02 -3.33 -1.51
C VAL A 339 -1.04 -2.16 -1.40
N GLY A 340 -1.30 -1.25 -0.48
CA GLY A 340 -0.36 -0.17 -0.15
C GLY A 340 0.87 -0.70 0.58
N ILE A 341 1.95 0.09 0.56
CA ILE A 341 3.14 -0.20 1.37
C ILE A 341 2.75 -0.36 2.86
N GLY A 342 3.17 -1.46 3.48
CA GLY A 342 2.87 -1.81 4.87
C GLY A 342 1.51 -2.46 5.15
N ASP A 343 0.64 -2.62 4.14
CA ASP A 343 -0.65 -3.30 4.32
C ASP A 343 -0.47 -4.82 4.53
N PRO A 344 -1.23 -5.46 5.43
CA PRO A 344 -1.09 -6.89 5.69
C PRO A 344 -1.69 -7.73 4.54
N VAL A 345 -0.85 -8.52 3.87
CA VAL A 345 -1.28 -9.52 2.88
C VAL A 345 -1.00 -10.92 3.40
N THR A 346 -2.00 -11.80 3.29
CA THR A 346 -1.85 -13.23 3.55
C THR A 346 -2.34 -14.02 2.34
N LEU A 347 -1.48 -14.88 1.80
CA LEU A 347 -1.81 -15.87 0.78
C LEU A 347 -2.12 -17.21 1.47
N SER A 348 -2.99 -18.02 0.88
CA SER A 348 -3.39 -19.32 1.44
C SER A 348 -3.55 -20.37 0.36
N VAL A 349 -3.10 -21.59 0.65
CA VAL A 349 -3.26 -22.77 -0.21
C VAL A 349 -3.93 -23.88 0.56
N GLY A 350 -4.92 -24.52 -0.06
CA GLY A 350 -5.58 -25.72 0.45
C GLY A 350 -5.24 -26.92 -0.42
N ALA A 351 -4.94 -28.06 0.19
CA ALA A 351 -4.66 -29.30 -0.53
C ALA A 351 -5.16 -30.54 0.22
N THR A 352 -5.44 -31.61 -0.53
CA THR A 352 -5.94 -32.90 0.00
C THR A 352 -5.23 -34.09 -0.64
N VAL A 353 -5.09 -35.16 0.13
CA VAL A 353 -4.68 -36.51 -0.29
C VAL A 353 -5.48 -37.54 0.51
N ASP A 354 -5.72 -38.70 -0.09
CA ASP A 354 -6.43 -39.81 0.56
C ASP A 354 -5.51 -40.56 1.54
N ARG A 355 -4.20 -40.61 1.26
CA ARG A 355 -3.17 -41.25 2.08
C ARG A 355 -1.84 -40.47 2.03
N GLY A 356 -1.21 -40.29 3.19
CA GLY A 356 0.06 -39.59 3.37
C GLY A 356 -0.04 -38.31 4.22
N ILE A 357 1.06 -37.56 4.33
CA ILE A 357 1.17 -36.31 5.10
C ILE A 357 1.57 -35.17 4.15
N LEU A 358 0.82 -34.06 4.22
CA LEU A 358 1.12 -32.85 3.43
C LEU A 358 2.07 -31.91 4.15
N SER A 359 3.05 -31.38 3.41
CA SER A 359 3.89 -30.24 3.80
C SER A 359 3.88 -29.16 2.72
N TYR A 360 4.18 -27.92 3.11
CA TYR A 360 4.09 -26.74 2.24
C TYR A 360 5.45 -26.04 2.18
N GLN A 361 5.75 -25.40 1.05
CA GLN A 361 6.90 -24.52 0.90
C GLN A 361 6.57 -23.40 -0.09
N TRP A 362 6.72 -22.14 0.31
CA TRP A 362 6.45 -21.00 -0.55
C TRP A 362 7.69 -20.53 -1.32
N TYR A 363 7.42 -20.00 -2.52
CA TYR A 363 8.40 -19.46 -3.46
C TYR A 363 7.91 -18.11 -4.00
N ALA A 364 8.85 -17.23 -4.33
CA ALA A 364 8.62 -15.94 -4.98
C ALA A 364 9.20 -15.94 -6.39
N ASN A 365 8.56 -15.26 -7.33
CA ASN A 365 9.03 -15.10 -8.71
C ASN A 365 8.77 -13.66 -9.19
N ALA A 366 9.61 -13.18 -10.10
CA ALA A 366 9.44 -11.90 -10.78
C ALA A 366 8.37 -11.95 -11.88
N ILE A 367 8.02 -13.16 -12.35
CA ILE A 367 7.03 -13.42 -13.39
C ILE A 367 6.02 -14.48 -12.94
N ALA A 368 4.83 -14.53 -13.56
CA ALA A 368 3.75 -15.48 -13.26
C ALA A 368 4.06 -16.92 -13.72
N ASN A 369 5.17 -17.50 -13.26
CA ASN A 369 5.61 -18.84 -13.64
C ASN A 369 5.99 -19.67 -12.39
N PRO A 370 5.31 -20.80 -12.13
CA PRO A 370 5.65 -21.67 -10.99
C PRO A 370 6.91 -22.52 -11.21
N ALA A 371 7.61 -22.42 -12.35
CA ALA A 371 8.80 -23.23 -12.65
C ALA A 371 10.15 -22.61 -12.23
N GLU A 372 10.20 -21.30 -11.93
CA GLU A 372 11.46 -20.55 -11.72
C GLU A 372 11.49 -19.80 -10.36
N GLY A 373 10.70 -20.25 -9.39
CA GLY A 373 10.59 -19.58 -8.08
C GLY A 373 11.88 -19.58 -7.26
N THR A 374 12.17 -18.45 -6.63
CA THR A 374 13.17 -18.31 -5.56
C THR A 374 12.57 -18.80 -4.24
N LEU A 375 13.27 -19.69 -3.54
CA LEU A 375 12.85 -20.25 -2.26
C LEU A 375 12.69 -19.17 -1.18
N ILE A 376 11.54 -19.16 -0.51
CA ILE A 376 11.32 -18.31 0.68
C ILE A 376 11.62 -19.13 1.94
N SER A 377 12.79 -18.91 2.52
CA SER A 377 13.26 -19.67 3.67
C SER A 377 12.28 -19.60 4.86
N GLY A 378 11.86 -20.76 5.37
CA GLY A 378 11.01 -20.88 6.55
C GLY A 378 9.49 -20.75 6.32
N ALA A 379 9.06 -20.37 5.12
CA ALA A 379 7.65 -20.28 4.76
C ALA A 379 7.05 -21.67 4.46
N THR A 380 6.77 -22.43 5.52
CA THR A 380 6.39 -23.87 5.46
C THR A 380 4.95 -24.17 5.87
N GLU A 381 4.16 -23.12 6.12
CA GLU A 381 2.75 -23.22 6.49
C GLU A 381 1.85 -23.11 5.26
N ALA A 382 0.61 -23.60 5.37
CA ALA A 382 -0.40 -23.49 4.30
C ALA A 382 -0.80 -22.03 3.99
N ALA A 383 -0.50 -21.09 4.89
CA ALA A 383 -0.67 -19.66 4.70
C ALA A 383 0.67 -18.91 4.81
N TYR A 384 0.86 -17.88 3.99
CA TYR A 384 2.07 -17.07 3.97
C TYR A 384 1.74 -15.58 4.06
N ALA A 385 2.33 -14.92 5.06
CA ALA A 385 2.27 -13.46 5.19
C ALA A 385 3.31 -12.84 4.25
N VAL A 386 2.85 -12.08 3.28
CA VAL A 386 3.71 -11.48 2.25
C VAL A 386 4.29 -10.17 2.77
N PRO A 387 5.62 -9.95 2.69
CA PRO A 387 6.23 -8.65 2.96
C PRO A 387 5.72 -7.61 1.94
N THR A 388 5.22 -6.49 2.45
CA THR A 388 4.67 -5.37 1.66
C THR A 388 5.44 -4.08 1.94
N ASP A 389 6.71 -4.21 2.35
CA ASP A 389 7.63 -3.14 2.75
C ASP A 389 8.39 -2.50 1.58
N THR A 390 8.32 -3.10 0.39
CA THR A 390 8.97 -2.59 -0.83
C THR A 390 7.97 -2.52 -1.98
N LEU A 391 7.95 -1.39 -2.70
CA LEU A 391 7.16 -1.24 -3.91
C LEU A 391 7.54 -2.26 -4.98
N GLY A 392 6.54 -2.71 -5.73
CA GLY A 392 6.73 -3.60 -6.88
C GLY A 392 5.78 -4.79 -6.88
N THR A 393 5.87 -5.59 -7.93
CA THR A 393 5.04 -6.78 -8.10
C THR A 393 5.88 -8.04 -7.90
N VAL A 394 5.42 -8.93 -7.02
CA VAL A 394 6.03 -10.24 -6.81
C VAL A 394 4.95 -11.32 -6.94
N TYR A 395 5.26 -12.39 -7.67
CA TYR A 395 4.38 -13.54 -7.83
C TYR A 395 4.76 -14.61 -6.83
N TYR A 396 3.79 -15.16 -6.11
CA TYR A 396 4.02 -16.18 -5.09
C TYR A 396 3.29 -17.47 -5.47
N TYR A 397 3.93 -18.61 -5.26
CA TYR A 397 3.26 -19.91 -5.32
C TYR A 397 3.74 -20.80 -4.20
N CYS A 398 2.97 -21.84 -3.89
CA CYS A 398 3.31 -22.84 -2.89
C CYS A 398 3.50 -24.20 -3.57
N GLU A 399 4.62 -24.86 -3.27
CA GLU A 399 4.80 -26.28 -3.56
C GLU A 399 4.26 -27.09 -2.39
N VAL A 400 3.30 -27.97 -2.68
CA VAL A 400 2.72 -28.89 -1.71
C VAL A 400 3.32 -30.28 -1.95
N THR A 401 3.86 -30.89 -0.91
CA THR A 401 4.47 -32.22 -0.95
C THR A 401 3.61 -33.20 -0.16
N ASN A 402 3.22 -34.32 -0.76
CA ASN A 402 2.72 -35.48 -0.03
C ASN A 402 3.87 -36.44 0.26
N THR A 403 4.02 -36.85 1.52
CA THR A 403 4.90 -37.95 1.91
C THR A 403 4.05 -39.11 2.42
N ASP A 404 4.07 -40.23 1.70
CA ASP A 404 3.42 -41.48 2.08
C ASP A 404 4.47 -42.57 2.31
N ASP A 405 4.84 -42.77 3.57
CA ASP A 405 5.85 -43.77 3.96
C ASP A 405 5.42 -45.22 3.67
N LEU A 406 4.14 -45.46 3.37
CA LEU A 406 3.59 -46.77 3.02
C LEU A 406 3.64 -47.06 1.51
N ALA A 407 3.92 -46.06 0.67
CA ALA A 407 4.17 -46.27 -0.76
C ALA A 407 5.41 -47.15 -0.98
N GLN A 408 5.37 -47.96 -2.02
CA GLN A 408 6.35 -49.01 -2.29
C GLN A 408 7.58 -48.49 -3.04
N ASP A 409 7.41 -47.50 -3.92
CA ASP A 409 8.52 -46.86 -4.66
C ASP A 409 8.60 -45.36 -4.32
N ASP A 410 7.89 -44.51 -5.06
CA ASP A 410 7.94 -43.06 -4.86
C ASP A 410 7.10 -42.66 -3.65
N LYS A 411 7.75 -42.55 -2.49
CA LYS A 411 7.13 -42.12 -1.23
C LYS A 411 6.78 -40.65 -1.15
N VAL A 412 7.23 -39.87 -2.13
CA VAL A 412 7.09 -38.42 -2.14
C VAL A 412 6.60 -37.95 -3.50
N THR A 413 5.48 -37.23 -3.51
CA THR A 413 4.99 -36.54 -4.71
C THR A 413 4.65 -35.10 -4.40
N MET A 414 4.72 -34.23 -5.41
CA MET A 414 4.61 -32.79 -5.24
C MET A 414 3.65 -32.19 -6.27
N ARG A 415 2.96 -31.12 -5.88
CA ARG A 415 2.19 -30.28 -6.79
C ARG A 415 2.34 -28.81 -6.41
N ALA A 416 2.66 -27.96 -7.37
CA ALA A 416 2.67 -26.51 -7.22
C ALA A 416 1.25 -25.92 -7.36
N SER A 417 0.93 -24.89 -6.57
CA SER A 417 -0.23 -24.04 -6.76
C SER A 417 -0.09 -23.16 -8.00
N GLN A 418 -1.17 -22.48 -8.38
CA GLN A 418 -1.09 -21.33 -9.27
C GLN A 418 -0.32 -20.19 -8.59
N THR A 419 0.23 -19.27 -9.39
CA THR A 419 0.90 -18.07 -8.90
C THR A 419 -0.12 -17.00 -8.52
N ALA A 420 -0.05 -16.49 -7.30
CA ALA A 420 -0.74 -15.29 -6.86
C ALA A 420 0.14 -14.06 -7.09
N ARG A 421 -0.37 -13.07 -7.82
CA ARG A 421 0.28 -11.77 -7.98
C ARG A 421 0.06 -10.92 -6.74
N VAL A 422 1.12 -10.43 -6.10
CA VAL A 422 1.02 -9.39 -5.08
C VAL A 422 1.73 -8.13 -5.57
N SER A 423 0.98 -7.04 -5.72
CA SER A 423 1.51 -5.73 -6.11
C SER A 423 1.47 -4.77 -4.93
N VAL A 424 2.65 -4.33 -4.49
CA VAL A 424 2.83 -3.31 -3.47
C VAL A 424 3.01 -1.98 -4.16
N ILE A 425 2.07 -1.07 -3.93
CA ILE A 425 2.01 0.25 -4.58
C ILE A 425 2.17 1.37 -3.54
N ASP A 426 2.59 2.54 -4.01
CA ASP A 426 2.66 3.73 -3.16
C ASP A 426 1.22 4.10 -2.78
N SER A 427 1.01 4.36 -1.50
CA SER A 427 -0.32 4.46 -0.89
C SER A 427 -0.95 5.82 -1.19
N GLU A 428 -1.27 6.10 -2.45
CA GLU A 428 -2.43 6.93 -2.72
C GLU A 428 -3.68 6.07 -2.47
N ALA A 429 -4.55 6.54 -1.59
CA ALA A 429 -5.82 5.87 -1.31
C ALA A 429 -6.55 5.66 -2.65
N GLY A 430 -6.72 4.40 -3.05
CA GLY A 430 -7.39 4.06 -4.30
C GLY A 430 -8.74 4.78 -4.40
N TRP A 431 -9.14 5.16 -5.61
CA TRP A 431 -10.38 5.88 -5.83
C TRP A 431 -11.56 5.14 -5.17
N ASP A 432 -12.43 5.89 -4.51
CA ASP A 432 -13.56 5.39 -3.72
C ASP A 432 -14.90 5.51 -4.46
N GLY A 433 -14.87 5.85 -5.75
CA GLY A 433 -16.06 6.07 -6.57
C GLY A 433 -16.64 7.49 -6.48
N THR A 434 -16.01 8.41 -5.74
CA THR A 434 -16.49 9.79 -5.62
C THR A 434 -16.21 10.63 -6.86
N VAL A 435 -16.98 11.70 -7.04
CA VAL A 435 -16.78 12.69 -8.11
C VAL A 435 -16.37 14.02 -7.46
N ALA A 436 -15.28 14.62 -7.94
CA ALA A 436 -14.85 15.92 -7.46
C ALA A 436 -15.87 17.01 -7.83
N THR A 437 -15.84 18.15 -7.13
CA THR A 437 -16.70 19.31 -7.47
C THR A 437 -16.07 20.26 -8.49
N GLY A 438 -14.85 19.95 -8.95
CA GLY A 438 -14.03 20.77 -9.83
C GLY A 438 -12.56 20.34 -9.79
N TYR A 439 -11.75 20.87 -10.71
CA TYR A 439 -10.31 20.63 -10.76
C TYR A 439 -9.57 21.47 -9.70
N THR A 440 -8.55 20.90 -9.07
CA THR A 440 -7.75 21.59 -8.03
C THR A 440 -6.82 22.68 -8.59
N GLY A 441 -6.58 22.71 -9.90
CA GLY A 441 -5.79 23.74 -10.57
C GLY A 441 -5.99 23.79 -12.08
N GLY A 442 -5.44 24.84 -12.70
CA GLY A 442 -5.49 25.06 -14.14
C GLY A 442 -6.72 25.80 -14.65
N SER A 443 -6.57 26.53 -15.76
CA SER A 443 -7.66 27.22 -16.47
C SER A 443 -8.14 26.48 -17.72
N GLY A 444 -7.56 25.32 -18.03
CA GLY A 444 -7.84 24.54 -19.24
C GLY A 444 -7.18 25.06 -20.50
N THR A 445 -6.22 25.99 -20.43
CA THR A 445 -5.49 26.47 -21.62
C THR A 445 -4.22 25.67 -21.85
N ALA A 446 -3.63 25.71 -23.05
CA ALA A 446 -2.38 24.99 -23.33
C ALA A 446 -1.20 25.36 -22.39
N MET A 447 -1.18 26.59 -21.88
CA MET A 447 -0.15 27.08 -20.95
C MET A 447 -0.52 26.85 -19.47
N ASP A 448 -1.78 26.55 -19.20
CA ASP A 448 -2.35 26.36 -17.86
C ASP A 448 -3.48 25.31 -17.93
N PRO A 449 -3.13 24.03 -18.19
CA PRO A 449 -4.10 22.96 -18.39
C PRO A 449 -4.82 22.62 -17.08
N TYR A 450 -6.06 22.11 -17.17
CA TYR A 450 -6.73 21.54 -16.00
C TYR A 450 -5.92 20.37 -15.44
N LEU A 451 -5.63 20.43 -14.14
CA LEU A 451 -4.83 19.39 -13.48
C LEU A 451 -5.72 18.25 -13.01
N ILE A 452 -5.26 17.03 -13.24
CA ILE A 452 -5.91 15.80 -12.78
C ILE A 452 -4.89 15.00 -11.99
N SER A 453 -5.04 14.98 -10.67
CA SER A 453 -4.18 14.20 -9.76
C SER A 453 -4.92 13.03 -9.13
N SER A 454 -6.22 12.89 -9.32
CA SER A 454 -7.03 11.88 -8.62
C SER A 454 -8.14 11.26 -9.49
N GLY A 455 -8.58 10.07 -9.10
CA GLY A 455 -9.73 9.40 -9.73
C GLY A 455 -11.03 10.21 -9.65
N ALA A 456 -11.21 11.02 -8.60
CA ALA A 456 -12.39 11.88 -8.44
C ALA A 456 -12.42 13.05 -9.44
N GLU A 457 -11.27 13.64 -9.77
CA GLU A 457 -11.16 14.69 -10.79
C GLU A 457 -11.32 14.11 -12.20
N LEU A 458 -10.79 12.90 -12.44
CA LEU A 458 -11.03 12.18 -13.70
C LEU A 458 -12.52 11.85 -13.87
N ALA A 459 -13.19 11.41 -12.80
CA ALA A 459 -14.63 11.15 -12.81
C ALA A 459 -15.46 12.43 -13.02
N TYR A 460 -14.96 13.58 -12.55
CA TYR A 460 -15.56 14.88 -12.82
C TYR A 460 -15.49 15.23 -14.31
N LEU A 461 -14.37 14.96 -14.99
CA LEU A 461 -14.29 15.10 -16.45
C LEU A 461 -15.32 14.22 -17.16
N ALA A 462 -15.45 12.95 -16.77
CA ALA A 462 -16.46 12.04 -17.32
C ALA A 462 -17.89 12.61 -17.17
N GLN A 463 -18.22 13.12 -15.98
CA GLN A 463 -19.50 13.75 -15.71
C GLN A 463 -19.74 14.97 -16.63
N GLN A 464 -18.78 15.89 -16.72
CA GLN A 464 -18.93 17.11 -17.50
C GLN A 464 -19.13 16.83 -19.00
N VAL A 465 -18.41 15.87 -19.57
CA VAL A 465 -18.61 15.45 -20.96
C VAL A 465 -19.99 14.80 -21.13
N SER A 466 -20.44 13.97 -20.18
CA SER A 466 -21.77 13.36 -20.21
C SER A 466 -22.92 14.38 -20.11
N GLU A 467 -22.67 15.55 -19.52
CA GLU A 467 -23.58 16.69 -19.45
C GLU A 467 -23.58 17.54 -20.74
N GLY A 468 -22.74 17.21 -21.72
CA GLY A 468 -22.67 17.84 -23.03
C GLY A 468 -21.75 19.06 -23.10
N ILE A 469 -20.82 19.20 -22.15
CA ILE A 469 -19.80 20.26 -22.21
C ILE A 469 -18.77 19.92 -23.30
N ASP A 470 -18.61 20.85 -24.24
CA ASP A 470 -17.61 20.77 -25.29
C ASP A 470 -16.26 21.32 -24.80
N TYR A 471 -15.22 20.50 -24.93
CA TYR A 471 -13.86 20.79 -24.49
C TYR A 471 -12.88 20.99 -25.66
N ALA A 472 -13.35 21.33 -26.87
CA ALA A 472 -12.53 21.38 -28.09
C ALA A 472 -11.18 22.14 -27.97
N ASP A 473 -11.15 23.25 -27.21
CA ASP A 473 -9.94 24.06 -26.99
C ASP A 473 -9.29 23.83 -25.61
N ALA A 474 -9.80 22.88 -24.83
CA ALA A 474 -9.38 22.64 -23.46
C ALA A 474 -8.22 21.63 -23.38
N HIS A 475 -7.31 21.88 -22.46
CA HIS A 475 -6.16 21.03 -22.17
C HIS A 475 -6.22 20.50 -20.74
N PHE A 476 -5.91 19.21 -20.59
CA PHE A 476 -5.86 18.48 -19.33
C PHE A 476 -4.47 17.86 -19.18
N LEU A 477 -3.92 17.93 -17.96
CA LEU A 477 -2.62 17.38 -17.60
C LEU A 477 -2.78 16.47 -16.38
N GLN A 478 -2.47 15.20 -16.55
CA GLN A 478 -2.36 14.27 -15.43
C GLN A 478 -1.06 14.53 -14.68
N THR A 479 -1.13 14.66 -13.35
CA THR A 479 0.02 15.00 -12.50
C THR A 479 0.39 13.92 -11.49
N ALA A 480 -0.32 12.78 -11.51
CA ALA A 480 -0.09 11.64 -10.64
C ALA A 480 -0.55 10.34 -11.32
N ASP A 481 -0.04 9.20 -10.87
CA ASP A 481 -0.60 7.90 -11.26
C ASP A 481 -1.96 7.71 -10.56
N ILE A 482 -2.98 7.25 -11.28
CA ILE A 482 -4.36 7.17 -10.77
C ILE A 482 -4.78 5.71 -10.63
N ARG A 483 -5.12 5.30 -9.41
CA ARG A 483 -5.69 3.98 -9.13
C ARG A 483 -7.21 4.04 -9.07
N LEU A 484 -7.90 3.32 -9.95
CA LEU A 484 -9.37 3.23 -9.98
C LEU A 484 -9.95 2.09 -9.15
N ASN A 485 -9.08 1.31 -8.49
CA ASN A 485 -9.42 0.38 -7.41
C ASN A 485 -10.42 -0.73 -7.81
N ASN A 486 -10.42 -1.13 -9.08
CA ASN A 486 -11.35 -2.10 -9.67
C ASN A 486 -12.82 -1.73 -9.43
N LEU A 487 -13.12 -0.44 -9.19
CA LEU A 487 -14.49 0.05 -9.11
C LEU A 487 -15.05 0.27 -10.52
N PRO A 488 -16.36 0.10 -10.71
CA PRO A 488 -17.00 0.38 -12.00
C PRO A 488 -16.73 1.82 -12.46
N TRP A 489 -16.03 1.95 -13.58
CA TRP A 489 -15.72 3.21 -14.23
C TRP A 489 -16.81 3.62 -15.22
N THR A 490 -17.18 4.90 -15.22
CA THR A 490 -18.09 5.48 -16.22
C THR A 490 -17.25 6.04 -17.37
N PRO A 491 -17.37 5.50 -18.61
CA PRO A 491 -16.60 5.97 -19.74
C PRO A 491 -16.79 7.47 -20.05
N ILE A 492 -15.72 8.13 -20.46
CA ILE A 492 -15.76 9.53 -20.88
C ILE A 492 -16.31 9.63 -22.30
N GLY A 493 -17.38 10.39 -22.47
CA GLY A 493 -18.05 10.59 -23.76
C GLY A 493 -19.10 9.53 -24.08
N GLU A 494 -19.96 9.84 -25.05
CA GLU A 494 -21.13 9.03 -25.38
C GLU A 494 -21.33 8.98 -26.90
N TYR A 495 -21.40 7.76 -27.45
CA TYR A 495 -21.68 7.52 -28.88
C TYR A 495 -23.01 6.78 -29.06
N LEU A 496 -23.97 7.47 -29.64
CA LEU A 496 -25.33 6.99 -29.92
C LEU A 496 -25.51 6.60 -31.40
N GLY A 497 -24.61 7.02 -32.29
CA GLY A 497 -24.58 6.61 -33.70
C GLY A 497 -24.08 7.70 -34.64
N TYR A 498 -23.74 7.32 -35.88
CA TYR A 498 -23.07 8.19 -36.86
C TYR A 498 -23.80 9.51 -37.17
N ASN A 499 -25.13 9.54 -37.11
CA ASN A 499 -25.95 10.74 -37.41
C ASN A 499 -26.68 11.30 -36.17
N SER A 500 -26.31 10.87 -34.97
CA SER A 500 -26.96 11.36 -33.75
C SER A 500 -26.43 12.76 -33.41
N SER A 501 -27.33 13.74 -33.26
CA SER A 501 -26.99 15.05 -32.72
C SER A 501 -26.69 15.01 -31.22
N ASP A 502 -27.02 13.90 -30.56
CA ASP A 502 -26.93 13.74 -29.12
C ASP A 502 -25.61 13.06 -28.70
N ASN A 503 -24.71 12.80 -29.66
CA ASN A 503 -23.37 12.32 -29.37
C ASN A 503 -22.60 13.36 -28.54
N LYS A 504 -21.79 12.89 -27.59
CA LYS A 504 -20.98 13.72 -26.70
C LYS A 504 -19.52 13.26 -26.75
N PRO A 505 -18.76 13.59 -27.81
CA PRO A 505 -17.35 13.22 -27.87
C PRO A 505 -16.56 14.00 -26.82
N PHE A 506 -15.53 13.37 -26.25
CA PHE A 506 -14.43 14.15 -25.69
C PHE A 506 -13.64 14.81 -26.82
N SER A 507 -13.60 16.14 -26.84
CA SER A 507 -13.00 16.96 -27.91
C SER A 507 -11.71 17.67 -27.50
N GLY A 508 -11.29 17.60 -26.23
CA GLY A 508 -10.10 18.29 -25.70
C GLY A 508 -8.78 17.54 -25.89
N THR A 509 -7.71 18.07 -25.28
CA THR A 509 -6.39 17.43 -25.23
C THR A 509 -6.11 16.89 -23.82
N TYR A 510 -5.93 15.58 -23.68
CA TYR A 510 -5.51 14.92 -22.44
C TYR A 510 -4.05 14.48 -22.55
N ASP A 511 -3.16 15.09 -21.76
CA ASP A 511 -1.77 14.71 -21.63
C ASP A 511 -1.57 13.91 -20.33
N GLY A 512 -1.24 12.63 -20.47
CA GLY A 512 -0.92 11.77 -19.32
C GLY A 512 0.40 12.13 -18.65
N ASP A 513 1.24 12.97 -19.26
CA ASP A 513 2.58 13.36 -18.81
C ASP A 513 3.56 12.20 -18.50
N GLY A 514 3.22 10.97 -18.92
CA GLY A 514 3.95 9.75 -18.62
C GLY A 514 3.40 8.96 -17.43
N HIS A 515 2.34 9.43 -16.79
CA HIS A 515 1.63 8.73 -15.71
C HIS A 515 0.75 7.59 -16.21
N ILE A 516 0.41 6.70 -15.28
CA ILE A 516 -0.46 5.55 -15.54
C ILE A 516 -1.82 5.69 -14.86
N ILE A 517 -2.84 5.06 -15.44
CA ILE A 517 -4.12 4.76 -14.79
C ILE A 517 -4.23 3.24 -14.70
N TYR A 518 -4.58 2.71 -13.53
CA TYR A 518 -4.58 1.26 -13.31
C TYR A 518 -5.70 0.77 -12.41
N ASP A 519 -5.94 -0.54 -12.43
CA ASP A 519 -7.08 -1.20 -11.79
C ASP A 519 -8.42 -0.62 -12.30
N MET A 520 -8.53 -0.35 -13.60
CA MET A 520 -9.76 0.21 -14.21
C MET A 520 -10.70 -0.92 -14.62
N GLN A 521 -11.92 -0.94 -14.09
CA GLN A 521 -12.96 -1.87 -14.53
C GLN A 521 -14.09 -1.14 -15.25
N VAL A 522 -14.33 -1.48 -16.51
CA VAL A 522 -15.45 -0.96 -17.31
C VAL A 522 -16.33 -2.12 -17.75
N ASN A 523 -17.53 -2.23 -17.21
CA ASN A 523 -18.48 -3.28 -17.58
C ASN A 523 -19.77 -2.66 -18.12
N VAL A 524 -19.80 -2.37 -19.42
CA VAL A 524 -21.00 -1.83 -20.09
C VAL A 524 -21.85 -2.99 -20.57
N ALA A 525 -22.87 -3.36 -19.79
CA ALA A 525 -23.66 -4.56 -20.01
C ALA A 525 -25.15 -4.30 -20.34
N VAL A 526 -25.82 -5.41 -20.62
CA VAL A 526 -27.22 -5.53 -21.03
C VAL A 526 -28.19 -4.95 -19.98
N GLY A 527 -28.88 -3.84 -20.29
CA GLY A 527 -29.94 -3.31 -19.43
C GLY A 527 -30.37 -1.84 -19.61
N SER A 528 -31.59 -1.65 -20.12
CA SER A 528 -32.55 -0.54 -19.83
C SER A 528 -32.29 0.90 -20.31
N THR A 529 -31.63 1.14 -21.46
CA THR A 529 -31.74 2.45 -22.14
C THR A 529 -31.98 2.28 -23.64
N SER A 530 -32.51 3.34 -24.27
CA SER A 530 -32.74 3.49 -25.72
C SER A 530 -31.48 3.40 -26.59
N ASP A 531 -30.32 3.11 -26.00
CA ASP A 531 -29.02 3.27 -26.62
C ASP A 531 -28.59 1.95 -27.27
N ILE A 532 -28.70 1.94 -28.59
CA ILE A 532 -28.39 0.82 -29.46
C ILE A 532 -26.88 0.48 -29.52
N ASN A 533 -25.99 1.37 -29.05
CA ASN A 533 -24.55 1.16 -29.09
C ASN A 533 -23.97 1.16 -27.68
N LYS A 534 -23.18 0.14 -27.34
CA LYS A 534 -22.47 0.02 -26.06
C LYS A 534 -20.98 0.25 -26.29
N ASN A 535 -20.42 1.26 -25.63
CA ASN A 535 -19.03 1.66 -25.79
C ASN A 535 -18.34 1.58 -24.42
N ALA A 536 -17.37 0.68 -24.28
CA ALA A 536 -16.58 0.48 -23.07
C ALA A 536 -15.12 0.87 -23.36
N ALA A 537 -14.61 1.87 -22.64
CA ALA A 537 -13.23 2.34 -22.68
C ALA A 537 -13.00 3.40 -21.60
N LEU A 538 -11.76 3.88 -21.43
CA LEU A 538 -11.53 5.13 -20.71
C LEU A 538 -12.35 6.27 -21.35
N PHE A 539 -12.24 6.42 -22.69
CA PHE A 539 -13.05 7.31 -23.50
C PHE A 539 -13.99 6.49 -24.40
N ALA A 540 -15.27 6.41 -24.06
CA ALA A 540 -16.25 5.72 -24.91
C ALA A 540 -16.33 6.33 -26.31
N TYR A 541 -16.21 7.66 -26.42
CA TYR A 541 -16.21 8.37 -27.70
C TYR A 541 -15.34 9.61 -27.66
N MET A 542 -14.42 9.76 -28.63
CA MET A 542 -13.51 10.91 -28.67
C MET A 542 -13.22 11.43 -30.09
N ASP A 543 -13.16 12.75 -30.18
CA ASP A 543 -12.68 13.56 -31.31
C ASP A 543 -11.45 14.43 -30.93
N GLY A 544 -11.08 14.40 -29.64
CA GLY A 544 -9.92 15.08 -29.08
C GLY A 544 -8.61 14.30 -29.21
N SER A 545 -7.61 14.71 -28.43
CA SER A 545 -6.26 14.13 -28.43
C SER A 545 -5.92 13.53 -27.07
N VAL A 546 -5.42 12.29 -27.05
CA VAL A 546 -4.85 11.65 -25.85
C VAL A 546 -3.38 11.34 -26.13
N LYS A 547 -2.49 11.71 -25.22
CA LYS A 547 -1.05 11.42 -25.38
C LYS A 547 -0.33 11.11 -24.08
N ASN A 548 0.80 10.41 -24.18
CA ASN A 548 1.70 10.10 -23.05
C ASN A 548 1.01 9.36 -21.88
N LEU A 549 -0.02 8.57 -22.17
CA LEU A 549 -0.84 7.90 -21.16
C LEU A 549 -0.60 6.38 -21.19
N GLY A 550 -0.42 5.79 -20.01
CA GLY A 550 -0.42 4.34 -19.84
C GLY A 550 -1.68 3.86 -19.12
N LEU A 551 -2.33 2.82 -19.64
CA LEU A 551 -3.35 2.08 -18.90
C LEU A 551 -2.79 0.71 -18.52
N VAL A 552 -2.84 0.36 -17.24
CA VAL A 552 -2.27 -0.88 -16.71
C VAL A 552 -3.34 -1.70 -16.05
N ASP A 553 -3.35 -3.00 -16.31
CA ASP A 553 -4.30 -3.95 -15.72
C ASP A 553 -5.76 -3.53 -15.86
N VAL A 554 -6.14 -3.13 -17.08
CA VAL A 554 -7.55 -2.81 -17.36
C VAL A 554 -8.39 -4.07 -17.51
N ASP A 555 -9.66 -3.98 -17.10
CA ASP A 555 -10.71 -4.97 -17.37
C ASP A 555 -11.87 -4.26 -18.06
N VAL A 556 -11.89 -4.30 -19.40
CA VAL A 556 -12.86 -3.57 -20.22
C VAL A 556 -13.76 -4.55 -20.96
N SER A 557 -15.05 -4.53 -20.65
CA SER A 557 -16.06 -5.33 -21.33
C SER A 557 -17.24 -4.49 -21.85
N ALA A 558 -17.64 -4.75 -23.10
CA ALA A 558 -18.87 -4.23 -23.69
C ALA A 558 -19.78 -5.37 -24.14
N SER A 559 -21.04 -5.40 -23.69
CA SER A 559 -22.04 -6.36 -24.18
C SER A 559 -23.36 -5.70 -24.57
N SER A 560 -23.92 -6.11 -25.72
CA SER A 560 -25.17 -5.55 -26.26
C SER A 560 -26.17 -6.63 -26.72
N ASP A 561 -27.45 -6.42 -26.44
CA ASP A 561 -28.59 -7.27 -26.87
C ASP A 561 -29.46 -6.63 -27.96
N ILE A 562 -29.22 -5.35 -28.29
CA ILE A 562 -30.04 -4.55 -29.22
C ILE A 562 -29.22 -3.78 -30.26
N GLY A 563 -27.89 -3.92 -30.29
CA GLY A 563 -27.07 -3.29 -31.32
C GLY A 563 -25.56 -3.53 -31.15
N ASN A 564 -24.72 -2.51 -31.37
CA ASN A 564 -23.26 -2.70 -31.46
C ASN A 564 -22.59 -2.73 -30.08
N ALA A 565 -21.47 -3.47 -29.99
CA ALA A 565 -20.59 -3.51 -28.83
C ALA A 565 -19.16 -3.12 -29.23
N TYR A 566 -18.63 -2.08 -28.59
CA TYR A 566 -17.31 -1.51 -28.86
C TYR A 566 -16.50 -1.49 -27.55
N ALA A 567 -15.48 -2.32 -27.43
CA ALA A 567 -14.57 -2.34 -26.29
C ALA A 567 -13.15 -1.93 -26.71
N GLY A 568 -12.61 -0.89 -26.08
CA GLY A 568 -11.23 -0.47 -26.30
C GLY A 568 -10.57 -0.04 -25.01
N GLY A 569 -9.25 -0.18 -24.90
CA GLY A 569 -8.54 0.29 -23.70
C GLY A 569 -8.69 1.80 -23.51
N ILE A 570 -8.22 2.58 -24.48
CA ILE A 570 -8.28 4.04 -24.45
C ILE A 570 -9.58 4.55 -25.09
N ALA A 571 -9.96 4.04 -26.28
CA ALA A 571 -11.11 4.54 -27.02
C ALA A 571 -12.10 3.45 -27.45
N GLY A 572 -13.39 3.65 -27.18
CA GLY A 572 -14.45 2.82 -27.76
C GLY A 572 -14.61 3.13 -29.26
N TYR A 573 -14.83 4.41 -29.57
CA TYR A 573 -14.93 4.90 -30.94
C TYR A 573 -14.08 6.17 -31.13
N LEU A 574 -13.15 6.14 -32.09
CA LEU A 574 -12.21 7.23 -32.36
C LEU A 574 -12.47 7.91 -33.71
N GLY A 575 -12.82 9.20 -33.66
CA GLY A 575 -12.96 10.10 -34.80
C GLY A 575 -14.33 10.06 -35.50
N SER A 576 -15.06 11.16 -35.39
CA SER A 576 -16.41 11.34 -35.92
C SER A 576 -16.44 11.72 -37.41
N ALA A 577 -15.50 12.55 -37.84
CA ALA A 577 -15.40 13.08 -39.21
C ALA A 577 -13.95 13.42 -39.59
N GLU A 578 -13.66 13.53 -40.89
CA GLU A 578 -12.35 13.94 -41.42
C GLU A 578 -11.93 15.35 -40.95
N GLU A 579 -12.90 16.20 -40.62
CA GLU A 579 -12.70 17.61 -40.25
C GLU A 579 -12.30 17.78 -38.77
N THR A 580 -12.60 16.80 -37.93
CA THR A 580 -12.28 16.76 -36.49
C THR A 580 -11.71 15.38 -36.10
N PRO A 581 -10.56 14.97 -36.68
CA PRO A 581 -10.02 13.64 -36.43
C PRO A 581 -9.36 13.59 -35.05
N GLY A 582 -9.90 12.74 -34.16
CA GLY A 582 -9.26 12.46 -32.88
C GLY A 582 -7.90 11.77 -33.02
N SER A 583 -7.06 11.84 -31.99
CA SER A 583 -5.72 11.24 -32.01
C SER A 583 -5.33 10.56 -30.69
N ILE A 584 -4.61 9.44 -30.80
CA ILE A 584 -3.98 8.76 -29.66
C ILE A 584 -2.49 8.62 -30.00
N VAL A 585 -1.62 9.23 -29.19
CA VAL A 585 -0.19 9.33 -29.50
C VAL A 585 0.64 8.94 -28.31
N ASN A 586 1.63 8.08 -28.49
CA ASN A 586 2.60 7.75 -27.43
C ASN A 586 1.88 7.20 -26.18
N CYS A 587 1.05 6.16 -26.34
CA CYS A 587 0.25 5.59 -25.27
C CYS A 587 0.38 4.06 -25.22
N PHE A 588 0.05 3.45 -24.09
CA PHE A 588 0.04 1.99 -23.98
C PHE A 588 -1.10 1.46 -23.14
N VAL A 589 -1.47 0.19 -23.38
CA VAL A 589 -2.50 -0.53 -22.63
C VAL A 589 -2.06 -1.96 -22.32
N THR A 590 -2.26 -2.40 -21.08
CA THR A 590 -2.15 -3.80 -20.66
C THR A 590 -3.39 -4.24 -19.88
N GLY A 591 -3.79 -5.51 -19.99
CA GLY A 591 -5.01 -6.04 -19.35
C GLY A 591 -5.89 -6.86 -20.29
N ILE A 592 -7.21 -6.79 -20.10
CA ILE A 592 -8.23 -7.56 -20.81
C ILE A 592 -9.22 -6.59 -21.48
N VAL A 593 -9.55 -6.88 -22.75
CA VAL A 593 -10.56 -6.15 -23.52
C VAL A 593 -11.49 -7.14 -24.21
N ASP A 594 -12.76 -7.15 -23.86
CA ASP A 594 -13.75 -8.09 -24.40
C ASP A 594 -14.99 -7.37 -24.93
N ALA A 595 -15.53 -7.84 -26.06
CA ALA A 595 -16.78 -7.34 -26.62
C ALA A 595 -17.71 -8.48 -27.04
N GLY A 596 -18.99 -8.41 -26.66
CA GLY A 596 -19.97 -9.45 -26.97
C GLY A 596 -21.33 -8.92 -27.43
N ILE A 597 -22.04 -9.72 -28.23
CA ILE A 597 -23.42 -9.43 -28.62
C ILE A 597 -24.30 -10.67 -28.48
N THR A 598 -25.50 -10.50 -27.95
CA THR A 598 -26.50 -11.58 -27.79
C THR A 598 -27.73 -11.40 -28.68
N THR A 599 -27.71 -10.38 -29.53
CA THR A 599 -28.81 -10.03 -30.44
C THR A 599 -28.87 -10.96 -31.65
N THR A 600 -30.05 -11.07 -32.25
CA THR A 600 -30.29 -11.74 -33.53
C THR A 600 -30.47 -10.75 -34.69
N GLU A 601 -30.26 -9.44 -34.46
CA GLU A 601 -30.39 -8.42 -35.51
C GLU A 601 -29.26 -8.53 -36.56
N GLU A 602 -29.62 -8.43 -37.83
CA GLU A 602 -28.64 -8.44 -38.94
C GLU A 602 -27.81 -7.14 -38.95
N ASN A 603 -26.51 -7.25 -39.25
CA ASN A 603 -25.53 -6.15 -39.37
C ASN A 603 -25.06 -5.49 -38.07
N THR A 604 -25.16 -6.16 -36.92
CA THR A 604 -24.50 -5.71 -35.69
C THR A 604 -22.99 -5.92 -35.73
N ARG A 605 -22.28 -5.05 -35.02
CA ARG A 605 -20.82 -4.97 -34.98
C ARG A 605 -20.33 -5.21 -33.56
N THR A 606 -19.34 -6.09 -33.45
CA THR A 606 -18.64 -6.39 -32.20
C THR A 606 -17.16 -6.18 -32.41
N MET A 607 -16.57 -5.23 -31.70
CA MET A 607 -15.16 -4.87 -31.88
C MET A 607 -14.46 -4.77 -30.54
N ALA A 608 -13.30 -5.42 -30.43
CA ALA A 608 -12.43 -5.36 -29.27
C ALA A 608 -11.01 -4.97 -29.71
N GLY A 609 -10.45 -3.90 -29.16
CA GLY A 609 -9.11 -3.43 -29.53
C GLY A 609 -8.30 -2.93 -28.35
N GLY A 610 -7.02 -3.33 -28.26
CA GLY A 610 -6.18 -2.95 -27.12
C GLY A 610 -6.04 -1.44 -26.89
N ILE A 611 -5.95 -0.65 -27.98
CA ILE A 611 -5.98 0.82 -27.90
C ILE A 611 -7.39 1.35 -28.21
N ALA A 612 -7.96 0.93 -29.36
CA ALA A 612 -9.26 1.43 -29.81
C ALA A 612 -10.14 0.32 -30.40
N ALA A 613 -11.43 0.32 -30.06
CA ALA A 613 -12.37 -0.64 -30.67
C ALA A 613 -12.64 -0.31 -32.14
N ASN A 614 -13.05 0.93 -32.44
CA ASN A 614 -13.23 1.42 -33.81
C ASN A 614 -12.33 2.62 -34.11
N LEU A 615 -11.51 2.50 -35.17
CA LEU A 615 -10.73 3.61 -35.72
C LEU A 615 -11.37 4.13 -37.00
N ASN A 616 -12.11 5.24 -36.92
CA ASN A 616 -12.87 5.76 -38.06
C ASN A 616 -12.15 6.87 -38.83
N TYR A 617 -11.97 8.09 -38.33
CA TYR A 617 -11.21 9.15 -39.03
C TYR A 617 -9.98 9.64 -38.26
N GLY A 618 -9.72 9.07 -37.09
CA GLY A 618 -8.61 9.46 -36.24
C GLY A 618 -7.27 8.83 -36.59
N THR A 619 -6.26 9.12 -35.76
CA THR A 619 -4.91 8.58 -35.86
C THR A 619 -4.46 7.89 -34.56
N ILE A 620 -3.71 6.80 -34.69
CA ILE A 620 -3.02 6.15 -33.57
C ILE A 620 -1.53 6.05 -33.92
N THR A 621 -0.66 6.64 -33.11
CA THR A 621 0.77 6.75 -33.41
C THR A 621 1.65 6.40 -32.22
N ASN A 622 2.68 5.59 -32.45
CA ASN A 622 3.66 5.21 -31.43
C ASN A 622 3.04 4.61 -30.16
N CYS A 623 2.05 3.72 -30.33
CA CYS A 623 1.34 3.10 -29.21
C CYS A 623 1.61 1.60 -29.15
N TYR A 624 1.46 0.97 -27.99
CA TYR A 624 1.45 -0.49 -27.93
C TYR A 624 0.37 -1.05 -27.02
N ALA A 625 -0.05 -2.28 -27.30
CA ALA A 625 -1.01 -2.99 -26.47
C ALA A 625 -0.53 -4.42 -26.15
N ALA A 626 -0.47 -4.76 -24.87
CA ALA A 626 -0.27 -6.13 -24.40
C ALA A 626 -1.51 -6.56 -23.64
N VAL A 627 -2.59 -6.79 -24.40
CA VAL A 627 -3.90 -7.17 -23.88
C VAL A 627 -4.33 -8.53 -24.41
N THR A 628 -5.17 -9.21 -23.64
CA THR A 628 -6.04 -10.26 -24.17
C THR A 628 -7.28 -9.59 -24.77
N ALA A 629 -7.32 -9.47 -26.08
CA ALA A 629 -8.49 -8.95 -26.81
C ALA A 629 -9.32 -10.10 -27.36
N ASP A 630 -10.61 -10.14 -27.03
CA ASP A 630 -11.54 -11.17 -27.49
C ASP A 630 -12.91 -10.60 -27.89
N ILE A 631 -13.65 -11.35 -28.69
CA ILE A 631 -15.06 -11.11 -28.98
C ILE A 631 -15.91 -12.28 -28.48
N SER A 632 -16.14 -12.35 -27.17
CA SER A 632 -16.89 -13.44 -26.55
C SER A 632 -18.40 -13.40 -26.86
N HIS A 633 -19.07 -14.56 -26.84
CA HIS A 633 -20.53 -14.67 -26.84
C HIS A 633 -21.32 -14.18 -28.07
N VAL A 634 -20.78 -14.26 -29.30
CA VAL A 634 -21.55 -13.91 -30.51
C VAL A 634 -22.57 -15.00 -30.87
N THR A 635 -23.87 -14.73 -30.70
CA THR A 635 -24.97 -15.72 -30.95
C THR A 635 -25.47 -15.79 -32.41
N SER A 636 -24.96 -14.95 -33.30
CA SER A 636 -25.29 -14.89 -34.74
C SER A 636 -24.05 -14.62 -35.59
N GLU A 637 -24.05 -14.97 -36.88
CA GLU A 637 -22.93 -14.64 -37.79
C GLU A 637 -22.58 -13.14 -37.69
N PRO A 638 -21.41 -12.77 -37.11
CA PRO A 638 -21.06 -11.38 -36.92
C PRO A 638 -20.89 -10.68 -38.26
N SER A 639 -21.17 -9.38 -38.31
CA SER A 639 -20.90 -8.60 -39.54
C SER A 639 -19.43 -8.71 -39.93
N SER A 640 -19.13 -8.57 -41.23
CA SER A 640 -17.75 -8.53 -41.75
C SER A 640 -16.90 -7.37 -41.21
N MET A 641 -17.48 -6.53 -40.36
CA MET A 641 -16.83 -5.42 -39.68
C MET A 641 -16.56 -5.72 -38.19
N SER A 642 -16.79 -6.95 -37.74
CA SER A 642 -16.52 -7.36 -36.36
C SER A 642 -15.10 -7.93 -36.23
N GLY A 643 -14.46 -7.74 -35.08
CA GLY A 643 -13.07 -8.13 -34.93
C GLY A 643 -12.46 -7.87 -33.55
N ALA A 644 -11.66 -8.82 -33.07
CA ALA A 644 -10.72 -8.62 -31.98
C ALA A 644 -9.32 -8.36 -32.56
N GLY A 645 -8.73 -7.20 -32.30
CA GLY A 645 -7.40 -6.85 -32.80
C GLY A 645 -6.47 -6.38 -31.68
N GLY A 646 -5.20 -6.76 -31.76
CA GLY A 646 -4.21 -6.47 -30.72
C GLY A 646 -4.06 -4.97 -30.42
N VAL A 647 -4.13 -4.10 -31.44
CA VAL A 647 -4.16 -2.62 -31.26
C VAL A 647 -5.55 -2.06 -31.55
N ILE A 648 -6.16 -2.46 -32.67
CA ILE A 648 -7.43 -1.90 -33.14
C ILE A 648 -8.42 -3.02 -33.44
N GLY A 649 -9.63 -2.93 -32.89
CA GLY A 649 -10.70 -3.91 -33.14
C GLY A 649 -11.15 -3.91 -34.59
N TYR A 650 -11.53 -2.75 -35.14
CA TYR A 650 -11.80 -2.58 -36.56
C TYR A 650 -11.40 -1.19 -37.07
N ARG A 651 -10.79 -1.15 -38.25
CA ARG A 651 -10.46 0.10 -38.95
C ARG A 651 -11.47 0.42 -40.04
N SER A 652 -12.02 1.64 -39.99
CA SER A 652 -12.83 2.21 -41.08
C SER A 652 -11.97 3.09 -42.01
N ASN A 653 -11.71 4.36 -41.69
CA ASN A 653 -10.97 5.30 -42.56
C ASN A 653 -9.68 5.89 -41.92
N GLY A 654 -9.36 5.55 -40.67
CA GLY A 654 -8.27 6.19 -39.93
C GLY A 654 -6.90 5.61 -40.26
N SER A 655 -5.85 6.11 -39.62
CA SER A 655 -4.47 5.63 -39.80
C SER A 655 -3.83 5.17 -38.49
N CYS A 656 -2.94 4.19 -38.59
CA CYS A 656 -2.18 3.69 -37.46
C CYS A 656 -0.72 3.50 -37.86
N GLU A 657 0.20 4.08 -37.11
CA GLU A 657 1.63 4.12 -37.46
C GLU A 657 2.50 3.83 -36.23
N ASN A 658 3.58 3.07 -36.43
CA ASN A 658 4.52 2.69 -35.38
C ASN A 658 3.83 2.09 -34.14
N CYS A 659 2.82 1.23 -34.35
CA CYS A 659 2.09 0.61 -33.26
C CYS A 659 2.39 -0.87 -33.14
N TYR A 660 2.31 -1.40 -31.92
CA TYR A 660 2.77 -2.73 -31.59
C TYR A 660 1.79 -3.49 -30.73
N TRP A 661 1.75 -4.81 -30.84
CA TRP A 661 0.89 -5.63 -30.00
C TRP A 661 1.54 -6.97 -29.67
N ASN A 662 1.18 -7.53 -28.51
CA ASN A 662 1.69 -8.83 -28.08
C ASN A 662 0.98 -9.99 -28.79
N THR A 663 1.73 -10.72 -29.61
CA THR A 663 1.26 -11.89 -30.39
C THR A 663 0.82 -13.09 -29.57
N GLU A 664 1.24 -13.17 -28.31
CA GLU A 664 0.95 -14.28 -27.41
C GLU A 664 -0.39 -14.10 -26.68
N LEU A 665 -0.95 -12.87 -26.65
CA LEU A 665 -2.16 -12.55 -25.90
C LEU A 665 -3.41 -12.40 -26.77
N THR A 666 -3.27 -12.11 -28.08
CA THR A 666 -4.40 -11.91 -29.01
C THR A 666 -4.22 -12.76 -30.27
N LEU A 667 -5.18 -13.64 -30.60
CA LEU A 667 -5.02 -14.61 -31.71
C LEU A 667 -5.34 -14.06 -33.11
N SER A 668 -6.09 -12.95 -33.19
CA SER A 668 -6.70 -12.45 -34.42
C SER A 668 -5.92 -11.31 -35.12
N GLY A 669 -4.62 -11.15 -34.84
CA GLY A 669 -3.76 -10.15 -35.51
C GLY A 669 -3.90 -8.72 -34.92
N GLY A 670 -3.06 -7.78 -35.37
CA GLY A 670 -2.98 -6.44 -34.76
C GLY A 670 -4.14 -5.50 -35.08
N VAL A 671 -4.80 -5.70 -36.22
CA VAL A 671 -5.94 -4.91 -36.71
C VAL A 671 -6.83 -5.79 -37.59
N GLN A 672 -8.16 -5.75 -37.39
CA GLN A 672 -9.10 -6.27 -38.38
C GLN A 672 -9.49 -5.16 -39.37
N SER A 673 -9.28 -5.41 -40.65
CA SER A 673 -9.54 -4.43 -41.71
C SER A 673 -9.68 -5.10 -43.07
N SER A 674 -10.33 -4.41 -44.01
CA SER A 674 -10.48 -4.89 -45.40
C SER A 674 -9.20 -4.71 -46.25
N GLU A 675 -8.17 -4.05 -45.73
CA GLU A 675 -6.91 -3.74 -46.43
C GLU A 675 -5.72 -3.93 -45.48
N VAL A 676 -4.58 -4.46 -45.96
CA VAL A 676 -3.38 -4.65 -45.11
C VAL A 676 -2.88 -3.30 -44.59
N LEU A 677 -2.89 -3.10 -43.27
CA LEU A 677 -2.43 -1.87 -42.64
C LEU A 677 -0.90 -1.90 -42.46
N ALA A 678 -0.18 -1.02 -43.17
CA ALA A 678 1.22 -0.76 -42.87
C ALA A 678 1.31 0.07 -41.58
N GLY A 679 2.19 -0.31 -40.64
CA GLY A 679 2.44 0.46 -39.42
C GLY A 679 2.00 -0.19 -38.10
N VAL A 680 1.40 -1.38 -38.14
CA VAL A 680 1.12 -2.20 -36.94
C VAL A 680 1.96 -3.47 -36.97
N THR A 681 2.71 -3.75 -35.92
CA THR A 681 3.68 -4.85 -35.85
C THR A 681 3.37 -5.76 -34.67
N GLY A 682 3.22 -7.06 -34.93
CA GLY A 682 3.13 -8.07 -33.86
C GLY A 682 4.53 -8.39 -33.33
N MET A 683 4.67 -8.46 -32.02
CA MET A 683 5.89 -8.86 -31.32
C MET A 683 5.53 -9.80 -30.18
N THR A 684 6.42 -10.71 -29.80
CA THR A 684 6.24 -11.53 -28.59
C THR A 684 6.37 -10.67 -27.33
N GLY A 685 5.84 -11.13 -26.20
CA GLY A 685 6.00 -10.43 -24.92
C GLY A 685 7.48 -10.20 -24.59
N ALA A 686 8.31 -11.21 -24.81
CA ALA A 686 9.76 -11.12 -24.59
C ALA A 686 10.44 -10.03 -25.45
N GLU A 687 10.05 -9.89 -26.72
CA GLU A 687 10.60 -8.86 -27.60
C GLU A 687 10.17 -7.45 -27.17
N MET A 688 8.91 -7.28 -26.76
CA MET A 688 8.38 -6.01 -26.27
C MET A 688 9.00 -5.61 -24.91
N GLN A 689 9.58 -6.53 -24.15
CA GLN A 689 10.24 -6.22 -22.88
C GLN A 689 11.74 -5.89 -23.05
N THR A 690 12.25 -5.87 -24.29
CA THR A 690 13.68 -5.63 -24.53
C THR A 690 14.05 -4.14 -24.51
N PRO A 691 15.29 -3.79 -24.14
CA PRO A 691 15.83 -2.44 -24.31
C PRO A 691 15.79 -1.93 -25.76
N ALA A 692 15.83 -2.84 -26.74
CA ALA A 692 15.77 -2.48 -28.16
C ALA A 692 14.39 -1.92 -28.53
N PHE A 693 13.33 -2.51 -27.98
CA PHE A 693 11.96 -2.04 -28.19
C PHE A 693 11.72 -0.68 -27.51
N VAL A 694 12.24 -0.49 -26.28
CA VAL A 694 12.25 0.82 -25.60
C VAL A 694 12.92 1.89 -26.48
N ALA A 695 14.09 1.59 -27.05
CA ALA A 695 14.80 2.52 -27.92
C ALA A 695 14.02 2.85 -29.20
N GLN A 696 13.30 1.87 -29.75
CA GLN A 696 12.44 2.06 -30.92
C GLN A 696 11.25 2.98 -30.63
N LEU A 697 10.55 2.75 -29.52
CA LEU A 697 9.45 3.61 -29.08
C LEU A 697 9.93 5.04 -28.79
N THR A 698 11.07 5.21 -28.13
CA THR A 698 11.67 6.53 -27.86
C THR A 698 12.05 7.26 -29.16
N ALA A 699 12.60 6.55 -30.15
CA ALA A 699 12.94 7.15 -31.44
C ALA A 699 11.70 7.66 -32.20
N ASN A 700 10.56 6.99 -32.03
CA ASN A 700 9.30 7.29 -32.70
C ASN A 700 8.39 8.26 -31.93
N ALA A 701 8.71 8.59 -30.67
CA ALA A 701 7.88 9.41 -29.79
C ALA A 701 7.71 10.88 -30.26
N GLY A 702 8.62 11.37 -31.11
CA GLY A 702 8.56 12.75 -31.61
C GLY A 702 8.64 13.78 -30.47
N ALA A 703 7.58 14.56 -30.27
CA ALA A 703 7.46 15.53 -29.16
C ALA A 703 6.81 14.93 -27.89
N GLY A 704 6.51 13.63 -27.89
CA GLY A 704 6.01 12.89 -26.73
C GLY A 704 7.09 12.58 -25.70
N LYS A 705 6.67 12.05 -24.55
CA LYS A 705 7.57 11.59 -23.49
C LYS A 705 8.43 10.44 -24.01
N ALA A 706 9.70 10.43 -23.61
CA ALA A 706 10.59 9.32 -23.91
C ALA A 706 10.09 8.04 -23.23
N TRP A 707 10.53 6.87 -23.72
CA TRP A 707 10.22 5.58 -23.12
C TRP A 707 11.42 5.08 -22.31
N MET A 708 11.13 4.37 -21.23
CA MET A 708 12.10 3.65 -20.41
C MET A 708 11.66 2.19 -20.21
N ALA A 709 12.61 1.34 -19.80
CA ALA A 709 12.25 0.01 -19.29
C ALA A 709 11.39 0.16 -18.03
N ASP A 710 10.75 -0.91 -17.57
CA ASP A 710 9.96 -0.93 -16.33
C ASP A 710 10.79 -1.48 -15.15
N PRO A 711 11.64 -0.66 -14.49
CA PRO A 711 12.54 -1.13 -13.44
C PRO A 711 11.81 -1.53 -12.15
N GLY A 712 10.56 -1.06 -11.95
CA GLY A 712 9.76 -1.33 -10.76
C GLY A 712 8.72 -2.43 -10.94
N GLY A 713 8.58 -3.01 -12.13
CA GLY A 713 7.53 -4.00 -12.42
C GLY A 713 6.11 -3.41 -12.36
N LEU A 714 5.96 -2.11 -12.63
CA LEU A 714 4.69 -1.39 -12.62
C LEU A 714 3.78 -1.79 -13.79
N ASN A 715 4.35 -2.37 -14.85
CA ASN A 715 3.64 -2.73 -16.07
C ASN A 715 4.15 -4.09 -16.60
N ALA A 716 4.35 -5.04 -15.70
CA ALA A 716 4.77 -6.41 -16.00
C ALA A 716 6.01 -6.49 -16.93
N GLY A 717 6.94 -5.56 -16.79
CA GLY A 717 8.17 -5.50 -17.59
C GLY A 717 8.03 -4.83 -18.97
N TYR A 718 6.80 -4.50 -19.42
CA TYR A 718 6.59 -3.75 -20.66
C TYR A 718 6.99 -2.29 -20.49
N PRO A 719 7.49 -1.62 -21.55
CA PRO A 719 7.99 -0.25 -21.46
C PRO A 719 6.97 0.74 -20.91
N ILE A 720 7.45 1.66 -20.09
CA ILE A 720 6.66 2.79 -19.57
C ILE A 720 7.29 4.09 -20.07
N HIS A 721 6.61 5.22 -19.89
CA HIS A 721 7.23 6.51 -20.18
C HIS A 721 8.33 6.81 -19.17
N GLU A 722 9.39 7.48 -19.64
CA GLU A 722 10.37 8.14 -18.80
C GLU A 722 9.63 9.19 -17.98
N ARG A 723 9.38 8.81 -16.73
CA ARG A 723 8.86 9.69 -15.71
C ARG A 723 10.04 10.13 -14.85
N ALA A 724 9.93 11.30 -14.22
CA ALA A 724 10.78 11.53 -13.06
C ALA A 724 10.49 10.36 -12.12
N ILE A 725 11.48 9.48 -11.91
CA ILE A 725 11.40 8.46 -10.87
C ILE A 725 11.00 9.26 -9.63
N PRO A 726 9.91 8.91 -8.91
CA PRO A 726 9.68 9.46 -7.60
C PRO A 726 10.96 9.16 -6.87
N THR A 727 11.79 10.18 -6.72
CA THR A 727 13.05 9.97 -6.09
C THR A 727 12.66 9.54 -4.69
N GLU A 728 13.08 8.35 -4.27
CA GLU A 728 12.78 7.88 -2.92
C GLU A 728 13.43 8.89 -2.00
N ASP A 729 12.64 9.86 -1.56
CA ASP A 729 13.04 10.86 -0.59
C ASP A 729 13.22 10.10 0.73
N ALA A 730 14.10 10.60 1.58
CA ALA A 730 14.23 10.07 2.92
C ALA A 730 12.84 10.02 3.57
N GLU A 731 12.50 8.89 4.19
CA GLU A 731 11.20 8.70 4.83
C GLU A 731 10.98 9.77 5.90
N LYS A 732 9.78 10.37 5.94
CA LYS A 732 9.43 11.32 6.99
C LYS A 732 9.26 10.57 8.32
N PRO A 733 9.96 10.94 9.41
CA PRO A 733 9.91 10.20 10.66
C PRO A 733 8.50 10.02 11.24
N VAL A 734 8.15 8.80 11.64
CA VAL A 734 6.89 8.46 12.30
C VAL A 734 7.09 8.42 13.81
N PHE A 735 6.24 9.10 14.57
CA PHE A 735 6.36 9.15 16.03
C PHE A 735 5.61 7.99 16.70
N LEU A 736 6.35 7.02 17.25
CA LEU A 736 5.82 5.97 18.12
C LEU A 736 5.44 6.52 19.51
N ALA A 737 6.15 7.55 19.97
CA ALA A 737 5.81 8.28 21.18
C ALA A 737 6.15 9.77 21.05
N GLN A 738 5.20 10.59 21.51
CA GLN A 738 5.26 12.04 21.44
C GLN A 738 5.56 12.63 22.83
N PRO A 739 6.30 13.75 22.92
CA PRO A 739 6.78 14.28 24.20
C PRO A 739 5.61 14.77 25.06
N ALA A 740 5.44 14.18 26.24
CA ALA A 740 4.28 14.39 27.11
C ALA A 740 4.35 15.71 27.90
N ASP A 741 3.18 16.28 28.18
CA ASP A 741 3.04 17.41 29.11
C ASP A 741 3.52 16.99 30.52
N GLN A 742 4.21 17.89 31.22
CA GLN A 742 4.71 17.63 32.57
C GLN A 742 4.56 18.87 33.46
N SER A 743 4.11 18.66 34.70
CA SER A 743 4.15 19.65 35.78
C SER A 743 5.25 19.28 36.76
N ILE A 744 6.27 20.12 36.89
CA ILE A 744 7.54 19.79 37.55
C ILE A 744 7.87 20.87 38.58
N LEU A 745 8.41 20.48 39.74
CA LEU A 745 8.88 21.43 40.76
C LEU A 745 10.22 22.04 40.34
N ALA A 746 10.39 23.35 40.53
CA ALA A 746 11.65 24.00 40.22
C ALA A 746 12.85 23.34 40.94
N GLY A 747 13.95 23.17 40.21
CA GLY A 747 15.17 22.50 40.69
C GLY A 747 15.15 20.97 40.64
N THR A 748 14.06 20.32 40.20
CA THR A 748 14.01 18.86 40.02
C THR A 748 14.34 18.45 38.58
N THR A 749 14.83 17.23 38.36
CA THR A 749 15.17 16.76 37.00
C THR A 749 13.92 16.27 36.27
N ALA A 750 13.71 16.77 35.05
CA ALA A 750 12.67 16.28 34.16
C ALA A 750 13.21 16.11 32.74
N THR A 751 12.61 15.19 31.99
CA THR A 751 13.07 14.81 30.64
C THR A 751 11.88 14.59 29.73
N LEU A 752 11.92 15.21 28.57
CA LEU A 752 11.00 14.96 27.47
C LEU A 752 11.62 13.92 26.54
N ASN A 753 10.81 12.97 26.07
CA ASN A 753 11.27 11.91 25.18
C ASN A 753 10.45 11.93 23.89
N VAL A 754 11.12 11.65 22.79
CA VAL A 754 10.54 11.37 21.49
C VAL A 754 10.98 9.97 21.10
N ASP A 755 10.03 9.16 20.68
CA ASP A 755 10.31 7.88 20.04
C ASP A 755 9.84 7.99 18.60
N ALA A 756 10.79 7.91 17.68
CA ALA A 756 10.57 8.09 16.26
C ALA A 756 11.20 6.94 15.50
N HIS A 757 10.53 6.51 14.45
CA HIS A 757 10.91 5.38 13.62
C HIS A 757 10.91 5.78 12.15
N VAL A 758 11.87 5.21 11.41
CA VAL A 758 11.95 5.13 9.96
C VAL A 758 12.56 3.78 9.64
N ASP A 759 12.14 3.16 8.55
CA ASP A 759 12.65 1.85 8.14
C ASP A 759 14.06 1.95 7.54
N ARG A 760 14.38 3.10 6.92
CA ARG A 760 15.70 3.39 6.34
C ARG A 760 16.14 4.84 6.60
N GLY A 761 17.44 5.00 6.83
CA GLY A 761 18.09 6.29 7.12
C GLY A 761 18.40 6.52 8.60
N LEU A 762 19.07 7.63 8.89
CA LEU A 762 19.53 8.00 10.22
C LEU A 762 18.69 9.14 10.79
N LEU A 763 18.04 8.90 11.92
CA LEU A 763 17.30 9.95 12.64
C LEU A 763 18.24 10.86 13.43
N THR A 764 18.09 12.16 13.17
CA THR A 764 18.68 13.24 13.97
C THR A 764 17.58 14.06 14.63
N TYR A 765 17.87 14.61 15.79
CA TYR A 765 16.90 15.33 16.61
C TYR A 765 17.38 16.76 16.78
N GLN A 766 16.46 17.70 16.86
CA GLN A 766 16.76 19.07 17.27
C GLN A 766 15.57 19.61 18.05
N TRP A 767 15.79 19.93 19.33
CA TRP A 767 14.75 20.49 20.18
C TRP A 767 14.62 22.00 20.02
N PHE A 768 13.39 22.46 20.13
CA PHE A 768 12.96 23.84 20.09
C PHE A 768 12.07 24.11 21.30
N TRP A 769 12.02 25.37 21.73
CA TRP A 769 11.05 25.82 22.70
C TRP A 769 10.25 27.02 22.20
N SER A 770 9.07 27.21 22.77
CA SER A 770 8.15 28.29 22.47
C SER A 770 7.46 28.77 23.74
N ALA A 771 7.14 30.06 23.79
CA ALA A 771 6.35 30.66 24.87
C ALA A 771 4.83 30.43 24.69
N ILE A 772 4.41 29.91 23.54
CA ILE A 772 3.01 29.60 23.19
C ILE A 772 2.89 28.14 22.75
N ASN A 773 1.70 27.57 22.85
CA ASN A 773 1.41 26.20 22.40
C ASN A 773 1.50 26.11 20.86
N SER A 774 2.73 26.00 20.36
CA SER A 774 3.06 25.96 18.94
C SER A 774 4.22 24.99 18.75
N ASN A 775 4.12 24.18 17.70
CA ASN A 775 5.21 23.38 17.17
C ASN A 775 5.83 24.01 15.91
N GLN A 776 5.60 25.30 15.69
CA GLN A 776 6.15 26.07 14.57
C GLN A 776 6.83 27.33 15.09
N ASN A 777 7.89 27.77 14.39
CA ASN A 777 8.63 29.01 14.66
C ASN A 777 9.16 29.16 16.10
N GLY A 778 9.42 28.04 16.79
CA GLY A 778 10.08 28.02 18.09
C GLY A 778 11.56 28.40 18.01
N VAL A 779 12.13 28.74 19.15
CA VAL A 779 13.55 29.05 19.30
C VAL A 779 14.34 27.74 19.44
N MET A 780 15.30 27.53 18.55
CA MET A 780 16.19 26.36 18.55
C MET A 780 17.01 26.32 19.85
N ILE A 781 17.18 25.13 20.43
CA ILE A 781 18.02 24.89 21.61
C ILE A 781 19.36 24.30 21.15
N PRO A 782 20.47 25.08 21.15
CA PRO A 782 21.75 24.60 20.63
C PRO A 782 22.24 23.34 21.35
N GLY A 783 22.64 22.31 20.60
CA GLY A 783 23.20 21.06 21.13
C GLY A 783 22.19 20.07 21.71
N ALA A 784 20.89 20.39 21.72
CA ALA A 784 19.83 19.48 22.12
C ALA A 784 19.48 18.53 20.96
N THR A 785 20.36 17.57 20.67
CA THR A 785 20.28 16.70 19.48
C THR A 785 19.98 15.22 19.77
N GLN A 786 19.53 14.93 20.98
CA GLN A 786 19.18 13.58 21.42
C GLN A 786 17.65 13.39 21.41
N ALA A 787 17.20 12.14 21.27
CA ALA A 787 15.78 11.77 21.35
C ALA A 787 15.14 12.13 22.71
N ALA A 788 15.96 12.22 23.75
CA ALA A 788 15.59 12.68 25.08
C ALA A 788 16.19 14.07 25.36
N TYR A 789 15.38 14.99 25.88
CA TYR A 789 15.82 16.34 26.26
C TYR A 789 15.56 16.63 27.74
N PRO A 790 16.63 16.89 28.54
CA PRO A 790 16.47 17.35 29.91
C PRO A 790 15.96 18.79 29.91
N VAL A 791 14.74 19.00 30.40
CA VAL A 791 14.11 20.31 30.43
C VAL A 791 14.70 21.18 31.55
N PRO A 792 15.07 22.45 31.29
CA PRO A 792 15.50 23.37 32.33
C PRO A 792 14.38 23.65 33.33
N THR A 793 14.61 23.32 34.60
CA THR A 793 13.63 23.49 35.68
C THR A 793 14.06 24.55 36.69
N GLY A 794 15.05 25.38 36.36
CA GLY A 794 15.63 26.37 37.27
C GLY A 794 14.81 27.65 37.47
N ALA A 795 13.81 27.92 36.63
CA ALA A 795 12.98 29.12 36.69
C ALA A 795 11.50 28.75 36.87
N VAL A 796 10.92 29.20 37.99
CA VAL A 796 9.51 29.04 38.33
C VAL A 796 8.62 29.95 37.47
N GLY A 797 7.41 29.50 37.14
CA GLY A 797 6.36 30.36 36.57
C GLY A 797 6.36 30.45 35.05
N SER A 798 7.28 29.75 34.39
CA SER A 798 7.32 29.65 32.93
C SER A 798 6.54 28.43 32.45
N ILE A 799 5.41 28.67 31.78
CA ILE A 799 4.82 27.66 30.90
C ILE A 799 5.61 27.70 29.60
N CYS A 800 6.47 26.71 29.40
CA CYS A 800 7.24 26.57 28.18
C CYS A 800 6.71 25.39 27.38
N TYR A 801 6.63 25.55 26.07
CA TYR A 801 6.23 24.49 25.15
C TYR A 801 7.47 24.02 24.43
N TYR A 802 7.75 22.72 24.47
CA TYR A 802 8.91 22.14 23.80
C TYR A 802 8.46 21.18 22.72
N TYR A 803 9.09 21.25 21.56
CA TYR A 803 8.87 20.29 20.49
C TYR A 803 10.21 19.90 19.88
N CYS A 804 10.24 18.74 19.25
CA CYS A 804 11.41 18.25 18.55
C CYS A 804 11.12 18.24 17.05
N VAL A 805 12.07 18.74 16.26
CA VAL A 805 12.13 18.42 14.84
C VAL A 805 13.03 17.20 14.72
N VAL A 806 12.47 16.12 14.19
CA VAL A 806 13.20 14.90 13.90
C VAL A 806 13.41 14.85 12.40
N THR A 807 14.66 14.70 11.97
CA THR A 807 15.05 14.64 10.57
C THR A 807 15.65 13.29 10.29
N ASN A 808 15.03 12.53 9.40
CA ASN A 808 15.68 11.40 8.77
C ASN A 808 16.68 11.90 7.74
N THR A 809 17.89 11.34 7.76
CA THR A 809 18.86 11.47 6.68
C THR A 809 19.12 10.11 6.10
N ASP A 810 18.66 9.87 4.88
CA ASP A 810 18.94 8.67 4.11
C ASP A 810 19.93 9.04 2.99
N GLU A 811 21.18 8.62 3.12
CA GLU A 811 22.22 8.90 2.12
C GLU A 811 22.04 8.05 0.84
N GLU A 812 21.21 7.00 0.89
CA GLU A 812 20.90 6.13 -0.24
C GLU A 812 19.62 6.57 -0.99
N ALA A 813 18.86 7.52 -0.42
CA ALA A 813 17.71 8.16 -1.06
C ALA A 813 18.12 8.78 -2.40
N ALA A 814 17.39 8.43 -3.46
CA ALA A 814 17.62 8.97 -4.80
C ALA A 814 17.19 10.45 -4.91
N GLY A 815 16.48 10.98 -3.90
CA GLY A 815 15.81 12.29 -3.90
C GLY A 815 16.29 13.27 -2.85
N ALA A 816 15.36 13.90 -2.16
CA ALA A 816 15.65 14.62 -0.94
C ALA A 816 16.21 13.62 0.08
N THR A 817 17.53 13.67 0.31
CA THR A 817 18.22 12.81 1.29
C THR A 817 17.83 13.11 2.73
N THR A 818 16.94 14.08 2.96
CA THR A 818 16.43 14.40 4.29
C THR A 818 14.93 14.67 4.27
N ALA A 819 14.22 14.14 5.26
CA ALA A 819 12.84 14.52 5.55
C ALA A 819 12.65 14.76 7.04
N SER A 820 11.86 15.78 7.39
CA SER A 820 11.66 16.18 8.77
C SER A 820 10.20 16.07 9.19
N ALA A 821 9.97 15.54 10.39
CA ALA A 821 8.71 15.57 11.09
C ALA A 821 8.85 16.44 12.35
N VAL A 822 7.75 17.04 12.78
CA VAL A 822 7.73 17.87 14.00
C VAL A 822 6.77 17.27 15.00
N THR A 823 7.23 17.06 16.24
CA THR A 823 6.39 16.52 17.30
C THR A 823 5.25 17.50 17.64
N ARG A 824 4.25 17.04 18.42
CA ARG A 824 3.42 17.97 19.18
C ARG A 824 4.30 18.77 20.15
N ALA A 825 3.81 19.94 20.52
CA ALA A 825 4.40 20.73 21.58
C ALA A 825 3.99 20.13 22.94
N ALA A 826 4.98 19.78 23.76
CA ALA A 826 4.82 19.35 25.14
C ALA A 826 4.78 20.55 26.06
N ARG A 827 3.72 20.70 26.84
CA ARG A 827 3.59 21.75 27.86
C ARG A 827 4.40 21.38 29.10
N ILE A 828 5.35 22.23 29.46
CA ILE A 828 6.12 22.14 30.71
C ILE A 828 5.68 23.26 31.64
N ASP A 829 5.04 22.88 32.74
CA ASP A 829 4.70 23.78 33.83
C ASP A 829 5.75 23.64 34.94
N VAL A 830 6.70 24.58 35.02
CA VAL A 830 7.63 24.64 36.16
C VAL A 830 6.97 25.41 37.30
N THR A 831 6.57 24.67 38.33
CA THR A 831 5.85 25.20 39.49
C THR A 831 6.82 25.55 40.63
N ALA A 832 6.51 26.62 41.36
CA ALA A 832 7.21 26.98 42.58
C ALA A 832 7.01 25.88 43.60
N SER A 833 8.04 25.66 44.42
CA SER A 833 7.82 25.02 45.72
C SER A 833 7.00 25.98 46.58
N THR A 834 5.67 25.89 46.50
CA THR A 834 4.74 26.59 47.41
C THR A 834 4.68 25.85 48.72
N VAL A 835 5.81 25.77 49.44
CA VAL A 835 5.76 25.37 50.84
C VAL A 835 5.13 26.56 51.57
N PRO A 836 3.91 26.42 52.12
CA PRO A 836 3.33 27.49 52.91
C PRO A 836 4.29 27.82 54.05
N TRP A 837 4.48 29.10 54.34
CA TRP A 837 5.40 29.54 55.37
C TRP A 837 5.07 28.86 56.70
N ASP A 838 6.06 28.25 57.33
CA ASP A 838 5.88 27.48 58.56
C ASP A 838 6.01 28.32 59.84
N GLY A 839 6.26 29.63 59.72
CA GLY A 839 6.55 30.52 60.84
C GLY A 839 8.04 30.74 61.12
N SER A 840 8.94 30.12 60.35
CA SER A 840 10.39 30.28 60.50
C SER A 840 10.88 31.68 60.11
N ILE A 841 12.05 32.08 60.61
CA ILE A 841 12.74 33.32 60.24
C ILE A 841 14.08 32.94 59.65
N ALA A 842 14.37 33.41 58.43
CA ALA A 842 15.67 33.21 57.80
C ALA A 842 16.77 33.97 58.58
N THR A 843 18.02 33.56 58.41
CA THR A 843 19.16 34.28 59.02
C THR A 843 19.82 35.28 58.07
N VAL A 844 19.51 35.20 56.78
CA VAL A 844 20.02 36.03 55.67
C VAL A 844 18.97 36.08 54.55
N PHE A 845 19.09 37.03 53.61
CA PHE A 845 18.28 37.07 52.39
C PHE A 845 18.79 36.06 51.35
N ALA A 846 17.95 35.69 50.37
CA ALA A 846 18.29 34.71 49.33
C ALA A 846 19.48 35.14 48.45
N GLY A 847 19.73 36.44 48.35
CA GLY A 847 20.82 37.01 47.55
C GLY A 847 20.76 38.53 47.50
N GLY A 848 21.65 39.12 46.69
CA GLY A 848 21.76 40.57 46.50
C GLY A 848 22.61 41.28 47.56
N SER A 849 22.99 42.52 47.24
CA SER A 849 23.73 43.42 48.16
C SER A 849 22.87 44.57 48.69
N GLY A 850 21.64 44.69 48.21
CA GLY A 850 20.69 45.73 48.56
C GLY A 850 20.86 47.03 47.77
N THR A 851 21.68 47.04 46.71
CA THR A 851 21.76 48.15 45.74
C THR A 851 20.61 48.05 44.73
N GLU A 852 20.42 49.08 43.92
CA GLU A 852 19.35 49.11 42.90
C GLU A 852 19.54 48.02 41.84
N GLU A 853 20.79 47.78 41.42
CA GLU A 853 21.15 46.75 40.44
C GLU A 853 21.15 45.34 41.04
N GLU A 854 21.46 45.21 42.34
CA GLU A 854 21.57 43.94 43.06
C GLU A 854 20.71 43.96 44.34
N PRO A 855 19.36 44.05 44.19
CA PRO A 855 18.45 44.17 45.33
C PRO A 855 18.48 42.91 46.18
N TYR A 856 18.20 43.03 47.48
CA TYR A 856 18.01 41.86 48.32
C TYR A 856 16.81 41.03 47.84
N LEU A 857 17.04 39.75 47.59
CA LEU A 857 16.02 38.85 47.06
C LEU A 857 15.18 38.23 48.17
N ILE A 858 13.86 38.23 47.96
CA ILE A 858 12.88 37.63 48.87
C ILE A 858 12.04 36.62 48.09
N SER A 859 12.26 35.34 48.37
CA SER A 859 11.66 34.20 47.66
C SER A 859 10.66 33.42 48.52
N ASN A 860 10.63 33.65 49.83
CA ASN A 860 9.77 32.89 50.75
C ASN A 860 9.41 33.69 52.02
N GLY A 861 8.47 33.16 52.80
CA GLY A 861 7.98 33.80 54.02
C GLY A 861 9.04 33.97 55.11
N ALA A 862 10.05 33.09 55.18
CA ALA A 862 11.10 33.19 56.19
C ALA A 862 12.04 34.39 55.95
N GLU A 863 12.35 34.69 54.69
CA GLU A 863 13.13 35.86 54.28
C GLU A 863 12.36 37.17 54.47
N LEU A 864 11.06 37.17 54.17
CA LEU A 864 10.19 38.30 54.46
C LEU A 864 10.09 38.55 55.98
N ALA A 865 9.99 37.48 56.79
CA ALA A 865 10.00 37.58 58.24
C ALA A 865 11.35 38.07 58.78
N TYR A 866 12.46 37.75 58.11
CA TYR A 866 13.77 38.30 58.42
C TYR A 866 13.82 39.80 58.17
N LEU A 867 13.26 40.31 57.06
CA LEU A 867 13.11 41.76 56.85
C LEU A 867 12.32 42.41 58.00
N ALA A 868 11.20 41.83 58.41
CA ALA A 868 10.41 42.31 59.54
C ALA A 868 11.25 42.38 60.83
N GLN A 869 12.02 41.33 61.13
CA GLN A 869 12.90 41.27 62.29
C GLN A 869 13.96 42.39 62.27
N GLN A 870 14.61 42.62 61.13
CA GLN A 870 15.65 43.64 60.98
C GLN A 870 15.10 45.07 61.14
N VAL A 871 13.95 45.37 60.51
CA VAL A 871 13.30 46.67 60.66
C VAL A 871 12.88 46.90 62.11
N ASN A 872 12.29 45.88 62.75
CA ASN A 872 11.85 45.96 64.14
C ASN A 872 13.01 46.08 65.14
N ALA A 873 14.20 45.58 64.80
CA ALA A 873 15.42 45.81 65.56
C ALA A 873 15.93 47.27 65.44
N GLY A 874 15.67 47.95 64.32
CA GLY A 874 16.05 49.35 64.11
C GLY A 874 16.72 49.67 62.78
N THR A 875 16.86 48.70 61.89
CA THR A 875 17.47 48.91 60.58
C THR A 875 16.43 49.47 59.61
N ALA A 876 16.52 50.77 59.31
CA ALA A 876 15.52 51.44 58.47
C ALA A 876 15.64 51.13 56.97
N PHE A 877 16.79 50.63 56.50
CA PHE A 877 17.06 50.32 55.08
C PHE A 877 16.91 51.51 54.12
N SER A 878 17.29 52.73 54.56
CA SER A 878 17.31 53.89 53.66
C SER A 878 18.26 53.65 52.49
N ASN A 879 17.81 53.93 51.26
CA ASN A 879 18.53 53.67 50.01
C ASN A 879 18.90 52.19 49.81
N THR A 880 18.09 51.26 50.32
CA THR A 880 18.24 49.82 50.09
C THR A 880 17.06 49.28 49.30
N PHE A 881 17.33 48.37 48.36
CA PHE A 881 16.34 47.80 47.45
C PHE A 881 16.11 46.32 47.74
N PHE A 882 14.84 45.90 47.70
CA PHE A 882 14.38 44.54 47.87
C PHE A 882 13.53 44.16 46.66
N ARG A 883 13.71 42.94 46.16
CA ARG A 883 12.93 42.39 45.05
C ARG A 883 12.36 41.04 45.44
N GLN A 884 11.06 40.90 45.39
CA GLN A 884 10.40 39.62 45.54
C GLN A 884 10.61 38.80 44.26
N THR A 885 10.94 37.52 44.40
CA THR A 885 11.27 36.65 43.25
C THR A 885 10.29 35.50 43.07
N GLU A 886 9.38 35.30 44.01
CA GLU A 886 8.44 34.17 44.04
C GLU A 886 7.13 34.59 44.71
N ASP A 887 6.05 33.85 44.48
CA ASP A 887 4.83 33.97 45.28
C ASP A 887 5.06 33.47 46.71
N ILE A 888 4.60 34.25 47.70
CA ILE A 888 4.79 33.92 49.11
C ILE A 888 3.43 33.60 49.74
N ASP A 889 3.24 32.38 50.19
CA ASP A 889 2.09 31.99 51.01
C ASP A 889 2.45 32.04 52.50
N LEU A 890 1.78 32.90 53.26
CA LEU A 890 1.98 33.03 54.71
C LEU A 890 1.15 32.03 55.54
N ASP A 891 0.45 31.09 54.89
CA ASP A 891 -0.29 29.98 55.52
C ASP A 891 -1.38 30.43 56.52
N GLY A 892 -1.81 31.70 56.44
CA GLY A 892 -2.75 32.27 57.42
C GLY A 892 -2.17 32.42 58.84
N ARG A 893 -0.85 32.26 58.99
CA ARG A 893 -0.17 32.37 60.29
C ARG A 893 -0.10 33.81 60.75
N GLU A 894 -0.03 33.98 62.06
CA GLU A 894 0.11 35.30 62.68
C GLU A 894 1.40 35.98 62.19
N TRP A 895 1.22 37.13 61.53
CA TRP A 895 2.29 37.93 60.95
C TRP A 895 2.73 39.04 61.90
N THR A 896 4.05 39.21 62.05
CA THR A 896 4.63 40.37 62.72
C THR A 896 4.84 41.50 61.70
N PRO A 897 4.13 42.64 61.81
CA PRO A 897 4.27 43.75 60.87
C PRO A 897 5.71 44.26 60.72
N ILE A 898 6.07 44.69 59.51
CA ILE A 898 7.38 45.29 59.23
C ILE A 898 7.37 46.74 59.74
N GLY A 899 8.10 46.98 60.83
CA GLY A 899 8.13 48.28 61.51
C GLY A 899 7.07 48.43 62.60
N ARG A 900 7.07 49.60 63.24
CA ARG A 900 6.21 49.97 64.36
C ARG A 900 6.11 51.49 64.49
N TYR A 901 4.88 51.99 64.57
CA TYR A 901 4.57 53.39 64.84
C TYR A 901 3.93 53.52 66.21
N ILE A 902 4.57 54.25 67.11
CA ILE A 902 4.08 54.50 68.47
C ILE A 902 3.87 56.00 68.75
N GLY A 903 4.00 56.87 67.74
CA GLY A 903 3.72 58.31 67.81
C GLY A 903 4.77 59.17 67.09
N SER A 904 4.37 60.35 66.59
CA SER A 904 5.19 61.20 65.69
C SER A 904 6.52 61.68 66.27
N SER A 905 6.65 61.81 67.59
CA SER A 905 7.86 62.29 68.28
C SER A 905 8.55 61.21 69.13
N ASN A 906 8.23 59.93 68.91
CA ASN A 906 8.71 58.83 69.73
C ASN A 906 9.96 58.16 69.12
N SER A 907 11.06 58.12 69.89
CA SER A 907 12.32 57.49 69.49
C SER A 907 12.24 55.97 69.35
N GLY A 908 11.17 55.34 69.84
CA GLY A 908 10.93 53.91 69.69
C GLY A 908 10.21 53.52 68.40
N ASN A 909 9.95 54.47 67.49
CA ASN A 909 9.48 54.18 66.13
C ASN A 909 10.51 53.34 65.36
N LYS A 910 10.00 52.42 64.56
CA LYS A 910 10.79 51.55 63.67
C LYS A 910 10.12 51.63 62.32
N LEU A 911 10.78 52.17 61.31
CA LEU A 911 10.14 52.42 60.02
C LEU A 911 10.97 51.83 58.91
N PHE A 912 10.29 51.42 57.84
CA PHE A 912 10.93 50.97 56.62
C PHE A 912 11.08 52.15 55.65
N SER A 913 12.32 52.42 55.25
CA SER A 913 12.74 53.54 54.39
C SER A 913 13.31 53.11 53.03
N GLY A 914 13.32 51.80 52.75
CA GLY A 914 13.85 51.24 51.50
C GLY A 914 12.82 51.17 50.38
N THR A 915 13.18 50.50 49.30
CA THR A 915 12.31 50.17 48.17
C THR A 915 12.00 48.68 48.20
N TYR A 916 10.74 48.30 48.34
CA TYR A 916 10.27 46.92 48.20
C TYR A 916 9.51 46.79 46.88
N ASP A 917 10.10 46.07 45.93
CA ASP A 917 9.48 45.73 44.65
C ASP A 917 8.91 44.31 44.73
N GLY A 918 7.60 44.17 44.60
CA GLY A 918 6.92 42.87 44.52
C GLY A 918 7.19 42.13 43.21
N ASP A 919 7.77 42.80 42.20
CA ASP A 919 8.12 42.29 40.87
C ASP A 919 6.97 41.62 40.10
N GLY A 920 5.73 41.85 40.56
CA GLY A 920 4.52 41.21 40.05
C GLY A 920 4.13 39.90 40.72
N TYR A 921 4.89 39.44 41.72
CA TYR A 921 4.54 38.34 42.59
C TYR A 921 3.57 38.77 43.70
N THR A 922 2.93 37.77 44.30
CA THR A 922 1.90 37.94 45.33
C THR A 922 2.39 37.50 46.69
N ILE A 923 1.86 38.14 47.73
CA ILE A 923 1.88 37.62 49.09
C ILE A 923 0.44 37.21 49.41
N SER A 924 0.24 35.98 49.85
CA SER A 924 -1.08 35.42 50.12
C SER A 924 -1.24 35.04 51.60
N ASN A 925 -2.50 35.04 52.05
CA ASN A 925 -2.91 34.59 53.37
C ASN A 925 -2.22 35.32 54.53
N LEU A 926 -1.97 36.63 54.37
CA LEU A 926 -1.51 37.48 55.47
C LEU A 926 -2.55 37.51 56.59
N ASN A 927 -2.16 37.18 57.82
CA ASN A 927 -3.04 37.25 58.98
C ASN A 927 -2.39 38.06 60.12
N ILE A 928 -2.96 39.21 60.45
CA ILE A 928 -2.51 40.08 61.54
C ILE A 928 -3.65 40.20 62.55
N ASP A 929 -3.40 39.83 63.79
CA ASP A 929 -4.37 39.93 64.88
C ASP A 929 -3.77 40.62 66.10
N ILE A 930 -3.62 41.95 66.01
CA ILE A 930 -3.05 42.75 67.09
C ILE A 930 -4.16 43.05 68.09
N ARG A 931 -4.21 42.26 69.17
CA ARG A 931 -5.17 42.43 70.27
C ARG A 931 -4.55 43.07 71.52
N ILE A 932 -5.40 43.65 72.36
CA ILE A 932 -5.00 44.33 73.59
C ILE A 932 -4.53 43.31 74.64
N GLU A 933 -3.29 43.45 75.12
CA GLU A 933 -2.78 42.67 76.27
C GLU A 933 -2.52 43.51 77.55
N SER A 934 -2.53 44.85 77.51
CA SER A 934 -2.50 45.71 78.72
C SER A 934 -2.82 47.19 78.42
N SER A 935 -3.14 47.95 79.48
CA SER A 935 -3.65 49.34 79.50
C SER A 935 -2.63 50.44 79.15
N THR A 936 -1.80 50.25 78.12
CA THR A 936 -0.82 51.26 77.70
C THR A 936 -1.30 52.02 76.45
N ASP A 937 -1.23 53.36 76.47
CA ASP A 937 -1.71 54.27 75.41
C ASP A 937 -0.86 54.26 74.11
N ALA A 938 0.00 53.25 73.91
CA ALA A 938 0.84 53.19 72.72
C ALA A 938 0.00 52.86 71.47
N ASN A 939 0.26 53.57 70.37
CA ASN A 939 -0.42 53.33 69.10
C ASN A 939 -0.18 51.89 68.62
N LYS A 940 -1.21 51.31 68.01
CA LYS A 940 -1.17 49.97 67.40
C LYS A 940 -1.42 50.11 65.92
N ASN A 941 -0.59 49.45 65.14
CA ASN A 941 -0.64 49.48 63.69
C ASN A 941 -0.40 48.08 63.13
N GLY A 942 -1.30 47.63 62.26
CA GLY A 942 -1.27 46.31 61.65
C GLY A 942 -1.50 46.43 60.15
N ALA A 943 -0.49 46.04 59.39
CA ALA A 943 -0.48 45.86 57.96
C ALA A 943 0.80 45.06 57.62
N LEU A 944 1.02 44.68 56.37
CA LEU A 944 2.30 44.09 55.97
C LEU A 944 3.48 44.94 56.45
N PHE A 945 3.41 46.25 56.19
CA PHE A 945 4.30 47.27 56.75
C PHE A 945 3.54 48.13 57.76
N ALA A 946 3.92 48.07 59.03
CA ALA A 946 3.28 48.87 60.06
C ALA A 946 3.55 50.38 59.87
N TYR A 947 4.78 50.74 59.49
CA TYR A 947 5.20 52.13 59.31
C TYR A 947 6.25 52.27 58.20
N ILE A 948 5.95 53.07 57.18
CA ILE A 948 6.75 53.19 55.96
C ILE A 948 6.94 54.65 55.55
N ASP A 949 8.18 55.03 55.19
CA ASP A 949 8.51 56.28 54.48
C ASP A 949 9.34 56.04 53.20
N GLY A 950 9.49 54.77 52.82
CA GLY A 950 10.11 54.32 51.58
C GLY A 950 9.09 54.07 50.47
N VAL A 951 9.43 53.18 49.54
CA VAL A 951 8.62 52.83 48.37
C VAL A 951 8.19 51.36 48.46
N VAL A 952 6.90 51.10 48.24
CA VAL A 952 6.39 49.75 47.93
C VAL A 952 5.79 49.81 46.53
N GLN A 953 6.20 48.90 45.64
CA GLN A 953 5.70 48.87 44.27
C GLN A 953 5.48 47.47 43.73
N ASN A 954 4.63 47.35 42.70
CA ASN A 954 4.34 46.09 41.99
C ASN A 954 3.89 44.93 42.90
N LEU A 955 3.32 45.24 44.06
CA LEU A 955 3.00 44.26 45.09
C LEU A 955 1.52 43.88 45.05
N GLY A 956 1.25 42.58 44.98
CA GLY A 956 -0.07 42.01 45.19
C GLY A 956 -0.22 41.38 46.56
N LEU A 957 -1.28 41.72 47.29
CA LEU A 957 -1.62 41.09 48.58
C LEU A 957 -3.01 40.45 48.50
N ILE A 958 -3.09 39.13 48.59
CA ILE A 958 -4.33 38.36 48.35
C ILE A 958 -4.74 37.61 49.61
N GLY A 959 -6.03 37.67 49.97
CA GLY A 959 -6.53 37.02 51.19
C GLY A 959 -6.02 37.68 52.47
N ALA A 960 -5.71 38.98 52.41
CA ALA A 960 -5.17 39.73 53.55
C ALA A 960 -6.20 39.88 54.67
N GLN A 961 -5.80 39.63 55.91
CA GLN A 961 -6.60 39.88 57.11
C GLN A 961 -5.76 40.72 58.08
N SER A 962 -6.25 41.91 58.42
CA SER A 962 -5.63 42.76 59.44
C SER A 962 -6.68 43.23 60.45
N ALA A 963 -6.62 42.68 61.66
CA ALA A 963 -7.43 43.08 62.79
C ALA A 963 -6.56 43.76 63.84
N VAL A 964 -6.84 45.02 64.13
CA VAL A 964 -6.08 45.83 65.08
C VAL A 964 -7.02 46.38 66.13
N SER A 965 -6.76 46.09 67.39
CA SER A 965 -7.52 46.66 68.50
C SER A 965 -6.63 47.35 69.52
N ASN A 966 -7.12 48.47 70.05
CA ASN A 966 -6.45 49.23 71.11
C ASN A 966 -7.44 49.61 72.22
N SER A 967 -6.91 49.79 73.44
CA SER A 967 -7.70 50.18 74.60
C SER A 967 -8.01 51.68 74.54
N SER A 968 -6.99 52.53 74.58
CA SER A 968 -7.13 54.00 74.64
C SER A 968 -6.19 54.77 73.70
N GLY A 969 -5.23 54.11 73.04
CA GLY A 969 -4.37 54.67 72.00
C GLY A 969 -4.91 54.47 70.58
N ASN A 970 -4.16 54.91 69.56
CA ASN A 970 -4.60 54.79 68.17
C ASN A 970 -4.64 53.33 67.68
N ALA A 971 -5.58 53.00 66.80
CA ALA A 971 -5.68 51.70 66.14
C ALA A 971 -5.72 51.91 64.62
N TYR A 972 -4.70 51.38 63.92
CA TYR A 972 -4.48 51.57 62.50
C TYR A 972 -4.40 50.21 61.79
N ALA A 973 -5.40 49.87 60.98
CA ALA A 973 -5.43 48.63 60.19
C ALA A 973 -5.35 48.95 58.69
N GLY A 974 -4.31 48.46 58.01
CA GLY A 974 -4.14 48.57 56.57
C GLY A 974 -3.80 47.22 55.94
N GLY A 975 -3.93 47.12 54.62
CA GLY A 975 -3.42 45.98 53.87
C GLY A 975 -1.89 46.03 53.75
N ILE A 976 -1.39 47.04 53.04
CA ILE A 976 0.05 47.25 52.81
C ILE A 976 0.65 48.10 53.93
N ALA A 977 0.02 49.23 54.30
CA ALA A 977 0.60 50.18 55.26
C ALA A 977 -0.32 50.48 56.46
N GLY A 978 0.21 50.39 57.68
CA GLY A 978 -0.47 50.88 58.88
C GLY A 978 -0.43 52.41 58.95
N TYR A 979 0.75 52.99 58.70
CA TYR A 979 0.98 54.42 58.63
C TYR A 979 1.96 54.70 57.49
N LEU A 980 1.56 55.53 56.52
CA LEU A 980 2.34 55.86 55.32
C LEU A 980 2.82 57.31 55.36
N GLY A 981 4.13 57.50 55.26
CA GLY A 981 4.81 58.79 55.23
C GLY A 981 5.08 59.38 56.62
N THR A 982 5.88 60.43 56.65
CA THR A 982 6.23 61.19 57.86
C THR A 982 6.07 62.69 57.60
N SER A 983 6.12 63.52 58.65
CA SER A 983 6.08 64.97 58.47
C SER A 983 7.24 65.56 57.65
N THR A 984 8.29 64.78 57.37
CA THR A 984 9.50 65.27 56.69
C THR A 984 9.90 64.48 55.45
N LYS A 985 9.34 63.28 55.24
CA LYS A 985 9.69 62.39 54.12
C LYS A 985 8.45 61.68 53.60
N MET A 986 8.36 61.65 52.27
CA MET A 986 7.25 61.02 51.57
C MET A 986 7.42 59.51 51.46
N GLY A 987 6.39 58.77 51.87
CA GLY A 987 6.26 57.35 51.57
C GLY A 987 5.37 57.15 50.33
N HIS A 988 5.70 56.15 49.52
CA HIS A 988 5.01 55.89 48.25
C HIS A 988 4.55 54.44 48.15
N ILE A 989 3.29 54.24 47.78
CA ILE A 989 2.78 52.93 47.34
C ILE A 989 2.34 53.10 45.89
N LYS A 990 2.91 52.30 44.99
CA LYS A 990 2.69 52.42 43.55
C LYS A 990 2.30 51.08 42.94
N ASN A 991 1.42 51.08 41.95
CA ASN A 991 1.18 49.89 41.12
C ASN A 991 0.96 48.63 41.97
N SER A 992 0.09 48.71 42.97
CA SER A 992 -0.03 47.66 44.00
C SER A 992 -1.49 47.45 44.37
N TYR A 993 -1.81 46.25 44.83
CA TYR A 993 -3.20 45.88 45.09
C TYR A 993 -3.40 45.02 46.34
N VAL A 994 -4.60 45.12 46.92
CA VAL A 994 -4.99 44.32 48.08
C VAL A 994 -6.39 43.75 47.88
N ARG A 995 -6.54 42.45 48.17
CA ARG A 995 -7.82 41.77 48.34
C ARG A 995 -7.90 41.15 49.73
N GLY A 996 -8.96 41.44 50.50
CA GLY A 996 -9.07 40.93 51.87
C GLY A 996 -10.02 41.72 52.78
N SER A 997 -9.69 41.76 54.06
CA SER A 997 -10.45 42.48 55.09
C SER A 997 -9.53 43.18 56.09
N VAL A 998 -9.87 44.41 56.46
CA VAL A 998 -9.14 45.19 57.47
C VAL A 998 -10.14 45.73 58.51
N SER A 999 -9.78 45.65 59.79
CA SER A 999 -10.62 46.10 60.89
C SER A 999 -9.82 46.79 61.99
N ALA A 1000 -10.29 47.96 62.43
CA ALA A 1000 -9.69 48.68 63.55
C ALA A 1000 -10.71 48.91 64.68
N THR A 1001 -10.35 48.59 65.91
CA THR A 1001 -11.23 48.69 67.08
C THR A 1001 -10.61 49.49 68.22
N ILE A 1002 -11.36 50.41 68.83
CA ILE A 1002 -10.95 51.10 70.07
C ILE A 1002 -11.99 50.88 71.17
N THR A 1003 -11.57 50.33 72.30
CA THR A 1003 -12.49 49.85 73.35
C THR A 1003 -12.82 50.91 74.41
N TYR A 1004 -11.91 51.84 74.72
CA TYR A 1004 -12.07 52.85 75.76
C TYR A 1004 -11.96 54.29 75.24
N SER A 1005 -12.49 55.21 76.04
CA SER A 1005 -12.62 56.62 75.76
C SER A 1005 -11.32 57.41 75.98
N SER A 1006 -10.61 57.76 74.92
CA SER A 1006 -9.67 58.90 74.96
C SER A 1006 -10.07 59.94 73.91
N SER A 1007 -10.03 61.22 74.27
CA SER A 1007 -10.43 62.32 73.38
C SER A 1007 -9.45 62.55 72.22
N SER A 1008 -8.33 61.83 72.19
CA SER A 1008 -7.25 61.99 71.22
C SER A 1008 -7.03 60.74 70.35
N ALA A 1009 -7.68 59.62 70.65
CA ALA A 1009 -7.50 58.36 69.91
C ALA A 1009 -8.08 58.39 68.49
N CYS A 1010 -7.31 57.90 67.53
CA CYS A 1010 -7.68 57.72 66.13
C CYS A 1010 -7.94 56.24 65.82
N VAL A 1011 -9.06 55.93 65.17
CA VAL A 1011 -9.40 54.58 64.69
C VAL A 1011 -9.55 54.59 63.18
N MET A 1012 -8.71 53.83 62.48
CA MET A 1012 -8.63 53.90 61.03
C MET A 1012 -8.42 52.53 60.40
N ALA A 1013 -9.20 52.24 59.36
CA ALA A 1013 -9.11 51.04 58.55
C ALA A 1013 -9.11 51.44 57.06
N GLY A 1014 -8.14 50.97 56.28
CA GLY A 1014 -8.07 51.28 54.85
C GLY A 1014 -7.52 50.13 54.01
N GLY A 1015 -8.08 49.93 52.81
CA GLY A 1015 -7.73 48.78 51.97
C GLY A 1015 -6.25 48.67 51.65
N ILE A 1016 -5.60 49.79 51.32
CA ILE A 1016 -4.15 49.87 51.08
C ILE A 1016 -3.43 50.40 52.32
N ALA A 1017 -3.88 51.53 52.86
CA ALA A 1017 -3.23 52.18 53.99
C ALA A 1017 -4.22 52.63 55.08
N ALA A 1018 -3.92 52.46 56.37
CA ALA A 1018 -4.82 52.96 57.41
C ALA A 1018 -4.76 54.50 57.53
N HIS A 1019 -3.55 55.06 57.57
CA HIS A 1019 -3.30 56.50 57.65
C HIS A 1019 -2.24 56.92 56.62
N LEU A 1020 -2.54 57.93 55.81
CA LEU A 1020 -1.59 58.56 54.88
C LEU A 1020 -1.25 59.97 55.34
N ASN A 1021 0.03 60.22 55.58
CA ASN A 1021 0.56 61.50 56.04
C ASN A 1021 1.83 61.88 55.27
N ASN A 1022 1.67 62.83 54.35
CA ASN A 1022 2.69 63.30 53.42
C ASN A 1022 3.27 62.12 52.62
N GLY A 1023 2.47 61.53 51.73
CA GLY A 1023 2.82 60.37 50.91
C GLY A 1023 1.97 60.28 49.65
N SER A 1024 2.08 59.20 48.87
CA SER A 1024 1.25 59.01 47.67
C SER A 1024 0.80 57.56 47.46
N LEU A 1025 -0.44 57.38 46.97
CA LEU A 1025 -0.87 56.15 46.29
C LEU A 1025 -1.05 56.45 44.81
N VAL A 1026 -0.38 55.68 43.96
CA VAL A 1026 -0.43 55.86 42.50
C VAL A 1026 -0.73 54.53 41.84
N ASN A 1027 -1.70 54.49 40.93
CA ASN A 1027 -2.08 53.30 40.17
C ASN A 1027 -2.35 52.05 41.05
N CYS A 1028 -3.03 52.23 42.18
CA CYS A 1028 -3.28 51.15 43.14
C CYS A 1028 -4.76 50.76 43.15
N TYR A 1029 -5.08 49.53 43.57
CA TYR A 1029 -6.48 49.21 43.85
C TYR A 1029 -6.72 48.35 45.09
N ALA A 1030 -7.92 48.46 45.67
CA ALA A 1030 -8.34 47.63 46.80
C ALA A 1030 -9.73 47.02 46.61
N ALA A 1031 -9.80 45.70 46.75
CA ALA A 1031 -11.02 44.92 46.90
C ALA A 1031 -11.12 44.41 48.34
N VAL A 1032 -11.31 45.35 49.28
CA VAL A 1032 -11.22 45.09 50.72
C VAL A 1032 -12.50 45.51 51.44
N THR A 1033 -12.91 44.72 52.44
CA THR A 1033 -13.88 45.14 53.45
C THR A 1033 -13.16 45.86 54.59
N ALA A 1034 -13.32 47.18 54.69
CA ALA A 1034 -12.75 48.00 55.75
C ALA A 1034 -13.81 48.33 56.81
N THR A 1035 -13.51 48.06 58.09
CA THR A 1035 -14.45 48.29 59.20
C THR A 1035 -13.78 48.95 60.38
N ILE A 1036 -14.53 49.80 61.11
CA ILE A 1036 -14.09 50.39 62.37
C ILE A 1036 -15.13 50.17 63.47
N SER A 1037 -14.66 49.99 64.70
CA SER A 1037 -15.49 49.93 65.90
C SER A 1037 -14.88 50.78 67.01
N TYR A 1038 -15.67 51.58 67.71
CA TYR A 1038 -15.13 52.51 68.71
C TYR A 1038 -16.14 52.88 69.80
N ALA A 1039 -15.64 53.18 71.00
CA ALA A 1039 -16.43 53.74 72.10
C ALA A 1039 -17.02 55.13 71.72
N SER A 1040 -18.21 55.45 72.24
CA SER A 1040 -19.01 56.62 71.87
C SER A 1040 -18.34 57.99 72.06
N SER A 1041 -17.23 58.05 72.80
CA SER A 1041 -16.50 59.28 73.17
C SER A 1041 -15.14 59.45 72.49
N VAL A 1042 -14.80 58.63 71.49
CA VAL A 1042 -13.63 58.87 70.63
C VAL A 1042 -13.90 60.14 69.80
N SER A 1043 -13.09 61.20 69.97
CA SER A 1043 -13.38 62.54 69.43
C SER A 1043 -12.39 63.10 68.41
N SER A 1044 -11.30 62.38 68.04
CA SER A 1044 -10.36 62.87 67.02
C SER A 1044 -10.76 62.42 65.61
N ARG A 1045 -10.11 61.41 65.04
CA ARG A 1045 -10.25 60.98 63.63
C ARG A 1045 -10.72 59.53 63.55
N LYS A 1046 -11.74 59.30 62.72
CA LYS A 1046 -12.36 58.01 62.45
C LYS A 1046 -12.35 57.84 60.94
N GLY A 1047 -12.09 56.63 60.44
CA GLY A 1047 -12.18 56.40 59.01
C GLY A 1047 -12.08 54.94 58.59
N ALA A 1048 -13.00 54.52 57.73
CA ALA A 1048 -13.03 53.18 57.13
C ALA A 1048 -13.15 53.30 55.61
N GLY A 1049 -12.09 53.69 54.91
CA GLY A 1049 -12.14 53.97 53.47
C GLY A 1049 -11.72 52.78 52.60
N GLY A 1050 -12.25 52.73 51.37
CA GLY A 1050 -11.94 51.68 50.41
C GLY A 1050 -10.46 51.57 50.05
N LEU A 1051 -9.74 52.71 49.97
CA LEU A 1051 -8.29 52.76 49.76
C LEU A 1051 -7.52 53.12 51.04
N ILE A 1052 -7.94 54.21 51.70
CA ILE A 1052 -7.25 54.77 52.86
C ILE A 1052 -8.24 54.99 53.99
N GLY A 1053 -7.88 54.69 55.24
CA GLY A 1053 -8.73 55.04 56.39
C GLY A 1053 -8.83 56.55 56.60
N TYR A 1054 -7.69 57.23 56.68
CA TYR A 1054 -7.63 58.69 56.80
C TYR A 1054 -6.47 59.29 56.00
N LEU A 1055 -6.75 60.39 55.31
CA LEU A 1055 -5.79 61.19 54.56
C LEU A 1055 -5.56 62.52 55.28
N SER A 1056 -4.32 62.78 55.75
CA SER A 1056 -3.98 64.05 56.40
C SER A 1056 -3.26 65.05 55.49
N ASP A 1057 -2.34 64.55 54.67
CA ASP A 1057 -1.53 65.30 53.70
C ASP A 1057 -0.99 64.28 52.69
N GLY A 1058 -0.85 64.62 51.42
CA GLY A 1058 -0.42 63.68 50.36
C GLY A 1058 -1.31 63.66 49.13
N SER A 1059 -1.07 62.71 48.22
CA SER A 1059 -1.76 62.60 46.93
C SER A 1059 -2.31 61.21 46.64
N LEU A 1060 -3.37 61.19 45.83
CA LEU A 1060 -4.01 60.00 45.27
C LEU A 1060 -4.05 60.19 43.76
N GLU A 1061 -3.58 59.19 43.02
CA GLU A 1061 -3.54 59.25 41.55
C GLU A 1061 -3.92 57.87 40.99
N ASP A 1062 -4.87 57.88 40.05
CA ASP A 1062 -5.35 56.70 39.31
C ASP A 1062 -5.57 55.46 40.17
N SER A 1063 -6.18 55.65 41.35
CA SER A 1063 -6.36 54.59 42.32
C SER A 1063 -7.83 54.25 42.54
N HIS A 1064 -8.11 52.95 42.70
CA HIS A 1064 -9.45 52.40 42.56
C HIS A 1064 -9.86 51.53 43.75
N TRP A 1065 -11.15 51.51 44.07
CA TRP A 1065 -11.65 50.64 45.14
C TRP A 1065 -13.00 50.03 44.76
N ASN A 1066 -13.25 48.84 45.32
CA ASN A 1066 -14.49 48.13 45.09
C ASN A 1066 -15.64 48.72 45.91
N THR A 1067 -16.61 49.32 45.22
CA THR A 1067 -17.79 49.99 45.81
C THR A 1067 -18.74 49.08 46.57
N GLU A 1068 -18.67 47.77 46.32
CA GLU A 1068 -19.51 46.77 46.96
C GLU A 1068 -18.92 46.26 48.28
N MET A 1069 -17.62 46.44 48.51
CA MET A 1069 -16.92 45.88 49.68
C MET A 1069 -16.79 46.85 50.86
N THR A 1070 -16.68 48.15 50.61
CA THR A 1070 -16.56 49.19 51.66
C THR A 1070 -17.36 50.41 51.25
N THR A 1071 -18.42 50.79 51.96
CA THR A 1071 -19.37 51.82 51.46
C THR A 1071 -18.86 53.27 51.54
N ILE A 1072 -17.74 53.54 52.20
CA ILE A 1072 -17.18 54.90 52.36
C ILE A 1072 -16.21 55.18 51.22
N ALA A 1073 -16.45 56.29 50.51
CA ALA A 1073 -15.69 56.69 49.34
C ALA A 1073 -14.21 56.87 49.65
N GLY A 1074 -13.32 56.05 49.10
CA GLY A 1074 -11.85 56.25 49.05
C GLY A 1074 -11.13 56.49 50.39
N THR A 1075 -11.44 57.58 51.09
CA THR A 1075 -10.95 58.06 52.39
C THR A 1075 -12.06 58.76 53.22
N ASP A 1076 -11.98 58.75 54.56
CA ASP A 1076 -12.85 59.56 55.47
C ASP A 1076 -12.20 60.93 55.84
N GLY A 1077 -11.47 61.53 54.89
CA GLY A 1077 -10.60 62.71 55.08
C GLY A 1077 -11.07 63.99 54.37
N ASP A 1078 -10.16 64.95 54.17
CA ASP A 1078 -10.45 66.19 53.43
C ASP A 1078 -10.93 65.86 52.00
N THR A 1079 -12.21 66.11 51.74
CA THR A 1079 -12.89 65.78 50.47
C THR A 1079 -12.34 66.56 49.28
N SER A 1080 -11.53 67.60 49.49
CA SER A 1080 -10.87 68.36 48.42
C SER A 1080 -9.70 67.62 47.75
N ILE A 1081 -9.25 66.49 48.32
CA ILE A 1081 -8.12 65.68 47.86
C ILE A 1081 -8.60 64.34 47.26
N LEU A 1082 -9.86 64.24 46.84
CA LEU A 1082 -10.43 63.05 46.19
C LEU A 1082 -10.15 62.97 44.68
N ASP A 1083 -9.58 64.01 44.08
CA ASP A 1083 -9.11 63.99 42.69
C ASP A 1083 -8.11 62.83 42.52
N GLY A 1084 -8.40 61.91 41.58
CA GLY A 1084 -7.59 60.72 41.33
C GLY A 1084 -8.07 59.42 41.99
N THR A 1085 -9.18 59.44 42.76
CA THR A 1085 -9.83 58.21 43.24
C THR A 1085 -11.10 57.86 42.47
N ASN A 1086 -11.21 56.60 42.04
CA ASN A 1086 -12.32 56.14 41.21
C ASN A 1086 -12.92 54.85 41.77
N GLY A 1087 -14.07 54.97 42.44
CA GLY A 1087 -14.85 53.80 42.90
C GLY A 1087 -15.44 53.04 41.72
N LYS A 1088 -15.27 51.72 41.70
CA LYS A 1088 -15.80 50.82 40.66
C LYS A 1088 -16.51 49.64 41.33
N THR A 1089 -17.53 49.12 40.68
CA THR A 1089 -18.20 47.87 41.09
C THR A 1089 -17.25 46.68 40.97
N GLN A 1090 -17.58 45.56 41.62
CA GLN A 1090 -16.79 44.33 41.50
C GLN A 1090 -16.65 43.92 40.04
N ALA A 1091 -17.77 43.91 39.29
CA ALA A 1091 -17.77 43.55 37.88
C ALA A 1091 -16.85 44.46 37.06
N GLN A 1092 -16.96 45.78 37.22
CA GLN A 1092 -16.09 46.74 36.50
C GLN A 1092 -14.61 46.52 36.79
N MET A 1093 -14.24 46.14 38.02
CA MET A 1093 -12.85 45.86 38.39
C MET A 1093 -12.36 44.48 37.94
N GLN A 1094 -13.24 43.58 37.48
CA GLN A 1094 -12.89 42.26 36.98
C GLN A 1094 -12.88 42.19 35.43
N GLU A 1095 -13.35 43.25 34.77
CA GLU A 1095 -13.32 43.38 33.31
C GLU A 1095 -11.90 43.58 32.79
N VAL A 1096 -11.63 43.05 31.58
CA VAL A 1096 -10.35 43.25 30.87
C VAL A 1096 -10.03 44.74 30.69
N ALA A 1097 -11.05 45.57 30.46
CA ALA A 1097 -10.91 47.01 30.29
C ALA A 1097 -10.29 47.70 31.52
N PHE A 1098 -10.47 47.17 32.73
CA PHE A 1098 -9.87 47.73 33.93
C PHE A 1098 -8.36 47.45 34.00
N ALA A 1099 -7.89 46.28 33.56
CA ALA A 1099 -6.46 46.04 33.40
C ALA A 1099 -5.84 46.97 32.34
N THR A 1100 -6.58 47.29 31.26
CA THR A 1100 -6.15 48.29 30.28
C THR A 1100 -6.04 49.70 30.88
N GLU A 1101 -7.00 50.11 31.70
CA GLU A 1101 -6.98 51.39 32.42
C GLU A 1101 -5.77 51.50 33.35
N LEU A 1102 -5.49 50.47 34.15
CA LEU A 1102 -4.31 50.42 35.03
C LEU A 1102 -2.99 50.44 34.24
N ASN A 1103 -2.94 49.78 33.09
CA ASN A 1103 -1.75 49.83 32.21
C ASN A 1103 -1.48 51.21 31.62
N ALA A 1104 -2.52 51.97 31.29
CA ALA A 1104 -2.37 53.31 30.75
C ALA A 1104 -1.61 54.26 31.71
N GLN A 1105 -1.65 53.96 33.01
CA GLN A 1105 -1.05 54.75 34.08
C GLN A 1105 0.18 54.09 34.73
N ALA A 1106 0.56 52.88 34.31
CA ALA A 1106 1.67 52.14 34.91
C ALA A 1106 3.05 52.73 34.57
N GLY A 1107 3.20 53.38 33.41
CA GLY A 1107 4.48 53.93 32.96
C GLY A 1107 5.56 52.85 32.84
N ALA A 1108 6.66 52.98 33.59
CA ALA A 1108 7.76 52.01 33.66
C ALA A 1108 7.56 50.89 34.71
N LEU A 1109 6.43 50.91 35.44
CA LEU A 1109 6.09 49.88 36.43
C LEU A 1109 5.53 48.63 35.74
N LYS A 1110 5.34 47.53 36.50
CA LYS A 1110 4.91 46.25 35.93
C LYS A 1110 3.53 46.38 35.28
N SER A 1111 3.41 45.90 34.04
CA SER A 1111 2.14 45.88 33.32
C SER A 1111 1.10 45.06 34.06
N TRP A 1112 -0.17 45.40 33.92
CA TRP A 1112 -1.30 44.65 34.44
C TRP A 1112 -1.83 43.67 33.38
N ILE A 1113 -2.39 42.56 33.82
CA ILE A 1113 -3.16 41.62 33.01
C ILE A 1113 -4.46 41.26 33.70
N SER A 1114 -5.48 40.92 32.91
CA SER A 1114 -6.66 40.22 33.43
C SER A 1114 -6.23 38.92 34.11
N ASP A 1115 -6.83 38.59 35.25
CA ASP A 1115 -6.51 37.40 36.04
C ASP A 1115 -6.81 36.11 35.25
N PRO A 1116 -5.79 35.43 34.68
CA PRO A 1116 -6.01 34.35 33.73
C PRO A 1116 -6.37 33.01 34.41
N ALA A 1117 -6.17 32.91 35.72
CA ALA A 1117 -6.33 31.68 36.49
C ALA A 1117 -7.27 31.83 37.71
N SER A 1118 -8.00 32.94 37.81
CA SER A 1118 -8.75 33.30 39.03
C SER A 1118 -7.88 33.37 40.31
N LEU A 1119 -6.58 33.60 40.17
CA LEU A 1119 -5.59 33.65 41.25
C LEU A 1119 -5.94 34.74 42.27
N ASN A 1120 -6.49 35.85 41.79
CA ASN A 1120 -6.88 37.00 42.58
C ASN A 1120 -8.41 37.21 42.53
N GLY A 1121 -9.18 36.14 42.35
CA GLY A 1121 -10.64 36.21 42.32
C GLY A 1121 -11.17 37.07 41.17
N GLY A 1122 -10.48 37.06 40.02
CA GLY A 1122 -10.88 37.78 38.80
C GLY A 1122 -10.38 39.22 38.71
N TYR A 1123 -9.75 39.77 39.76
CA TYR A 1123 -9.20 41.13 39.73
C TYR A 1123 -7.81 41.14 39.08
N PRO A 1124 -7.45 42.17 38.29
CA PRO A 1124 -6.17 42.24 37.57
C PRO A 1124 -4.95 41.99 38.43
N ILE A 1125 -3.97 41.28 37.87
CA ILE A 1125 -2.66 41.03 38.48
C ILE A 1125 -1.56 41.61 37.59
N HIS A 1126 -0.31 41.62 38.06
CA HIS A 1126 0.81 42.07 37.23
C HIS A 1126 1.25 40.98 36.24
N LEU A 1127 1.65 41.39 35.04
CA LEU A 1127 2.40 40.60 34.08
C LEU A 1127 3.81 40.38 34.64
N ARG A 1128 4.20 39.12 34.79
CA ARG A 1128 5.54 38.74 35.24
C ARG A 1128 6.43 38.57 34.01
N THR A 1129 7.37 39.48 33.82
CA THR A 1129 8.50 39.28 32.90
C THR A 1129 9.56 38.46 33.63
N VAL A 1130 9.78 37.22 33.20
CA VAL A 1130 10.92 36.43 33.70
C VAL A 1130 12.18 36.96 33.02
N GLU A 1131 13.04 37.63 33.78
CA GLU A 1131 14.38 37.98 33.31
C GLU A 1131 15.13 36.68 33.02
N THR A 1132 15.33 36.37 31.74
CA THR A 1132 16.19 35.28 31.32
C THR A 1132 17.65 35.66 31.56
N THR A 1133 18.16 35.48 32.78
CA THR A 1133 19.60 35.37 33.00
C THR A 1133 20.07 34.03 32.47
N HIS A 1134 20.22 33.94 31.14
CA HIS A 1134 21.14 32.97 30.57
C HIS A 1134 22.53 33.33 31.07
N ALA A 1135 23.15 32.40 31.79
CA ALA A 1135 24.58 32.44 32.06
C ALA A 1135 25.32 32.79 30.76
N GLN A 1136 26.14 33.83 30.81
CA GLN A 1136 27.05 34.24 29.75
C GLN A 1136 27.88 33.05 29.27
N ILE A 1137 27.58 32.55 28.07
CA ILE A 1137 28.52 31.80 27.24
C ILE A 1137 29.30 32.87 26.44
N PRO A 1138 30.64 32.75 26.28
CA PRO A 1138 31.46 33.83 25.76
C PRO A 1138 31.04 34.19 24.34
N VAL A 1139 30.69 35.46 24.13
CA VAL A 1139 30.64 36.04 22.79
C VAL A 1139 32.08 36.02 22.26
N ILE A 1140 32.35 35.14 21.29
CA ILE A 1140 33.48 35.36 20.39
C ILE A 1140 33.08 36.54 19.51
N ASP A 1141 33.76 37.65 19.73
CA ASP A 1141 33.74 38.83 18.88
C ASP A 1141 34.11 38.44 17.44
N THR A 1142 33.12 38.36 16.56
CA THR A 1142 33.35 38.44 15.12
C THR A 1142 32.96 39.84 14.67
N GLN A 1143 33.88 40.79 14.86
CA GLN A 1143 33.94 42.00 14.03
C GLN A 1143 33.83 41.59 12.55
N PRO A 1144 33.04 42.30 11.73
CA PRO A 1144 33.08 42.13 10.28
C PRO A 1144 34.37 42.77 9.75
N THR A 1145 35.38 41.97 9.42
CA THR A 1145 36.47 42.46 8.57
C THR A 1145 35.98 42.56 7.13
N ASP A 1146 35.72 43.79 6.74
CA ASP A 1146 35.64 44.28 5.37
C ASP A 1146 36.91 43.86 4.60
N GLN A 1147 36.78 42.93 3.64
CA GLN A 1147 37.69 42.81 2.50
C GLN A 1147 36.94 42.36 1.25
N SER A 1148 36.61 43.35 0.43
CA SER A 1148 36.37 43.25 -1.00
C SER A 1148 37.57 42.61 -1.73
N ILE A 1149 37.39 41.50 -2.46
CA ILE A 1149 38.22 41.17 -3.64
C ILE A 1149 37.37 40.51 -4.74
N ALA A 1150 37.11 41.33 -5.76
CA ALA A 1150 37.05 41.08 -7.20
C ALA A 1150 36.61 39.72 -7.77
N ILE A 1151 35.46 39.76 -8.44
CA ILE A 1151 35.10 38.89 -9.56
C ILE A 1151 35.98 39.27 -10.77
N GLY A 1152 36.79 38.32 -11.24
CA GLY A 1152 37.46 38.40 -12.54
C GLY A 1152 36.98 37.25 -13.42
N GLY A 1153 36.10 37.55 -14.37
CA GLY A 1153 35.78 36.64 -15.46
C GLY A 1153 36.86 36.65 -16.54
N ALA A 1154 37.00 35.54 -17.27
CA ALA A 1154 36.91 35.51 -18.73
C ALA A 1154 37.11 34.08 -19.29
N ALA A 1155 36.04 33.57 -19.90
CA ALA A 1155 35.94 32.82 -21.16
C ALA A 1155 37.01 31.74 -21.49
N THR A 1156 36.57 30.49 -21.60
CA THR A 1156 36.22 29.84 -22.90
C THR A 1156 35.30 28.67 -22.67
#